data_AF-A0A9D1CRW5-F1
#
_entry.id   AF-A0A9D1CRW5-F1
#
_cell.length_a   1.000
_cell.length_b   1.000
_cell.length_c   1.000
_cell.angle_alpha   90.00
_cell.angle_beta   90.00
_cell.angle_gamma   90.00
#
_symmetry.space_group_name_H-M   'P 1'
#
loop_
_entity.id
_entity.type
_entity.pdbx_description
1 polymer ?
#
loop_
_entity_poly.entity_id
_entity_poly.type
_entity_poly.pdbx_seq_one_letter_code
_entity_poly.pdbx_strand_id
1 'polypeptide(L)'
;MIYYVDAKAFRDGDGSRERPFKRINDAAQAARPGDEVLVAPGLYREYVNPRHAGTQEQPIVYRSAVPRGAHITGAEEVTAWTQYRDDVWTARVSNGVFGGYNPYTTYVCGDWYFAPTVRHTGAVYLNDRMLYEAVTLEECLRGEEDPCSWEPEASAYKWYAEQDGDETVLYVNLHGLDPRRERMEINVRRNVFMPDRNGVDYITVSGFVMSKAATTWAPPAAYQDGLIGPHWSKGWIIEDCEIYNSKCCGISLGKYLDPENDMYFYRKHVKSPTQMERDAVCRGQYHGWLKEKVGSHIVRRCEVHHCEQTGIVGRMGAVFSVIEDCHIHHICNSQQLGGAETAGIKLHAAIDVIARRNHIHHCIMGIWFDWQAQGARITGNLMHDNHPPRGAKPAQGAMFSQDIFIEVGHGPTLIDNNLLLSRQSVCMPSEGIACVHNLMLGAFTLINAGVDSVVNGQREPRYTPYHIRHRTEVAGFMTILHGDDRIYNNIFIQHHEITDPTREPSANNYEVVGTAPFDIFPTYEEWIAHFELDREPDMGALAQYHFGHLPVWVEGNAYFNGATVCKHERRHFVNGTDRAYVELAEEGGRLTLRTNVFSLLDGFGDGIVTSEVLGKAFEPEQRFEHPDGSDLILDVDYLGNHRGASTIPGPFAQAADSVTVW
;
A
#
# COMPACT_ATOMS: atom_id res chain seq x y z
N MET A 1 27.47 17.70 13.46
CA MET A 1 27.19 19.15 13.52
C MET A 1 25.68 19.34 13.56
N ILE A 2 25.16 20.44 14.13
CA ILE A 2 23.73 20.77 14.02
C ILE A 2 23.58 22.01 13.15
N TYR A 3 22.82 21.89 12.06
CA TYR A 3 22.39 22.99 11.22
C TYR A 3 20.99 23.44 11.62
N TYR A 4 20.78 24.74 11.73
CA TYR A 4 19.48 25.33 12.05
C TYR A 4 18.86 25.94 10.79
N VAL A 5 17.56 25.72 10.61
CA VAL A 5 16.79 26.26 9.49
C VAL A 5 15.59 27.01 10.04
N ASP A 6 15.36 28.25 9.60
CA ASP A 6 14.20 29.06 9.97
C ASP A 6 13.74 29.92 8.78
N ALA A 7 12.55 29.65 8.24
CA ALA A 7 11.97 30.42 7.13
C ALA A 7 11.81 31.91 7.47
N LYS A 8 11.67 32.24 8.77
CA LYS A 8 11.53 33.62 9.28
C LYS A 8 12.86 34.33 9.49
N ALA A 9 13.99 33.65 9.26
CA ALA A 9 15.29 34.29 9.39
C ALA A 9 15.40 35.49 8.43
N PHE A 10 15.94 36.60 8.95
CA PHE A 10 15.97 37.89 8.25
C PHE A 10 16.70 37.82 6.90
N ARG A 11 17.78 37.04 6.83
CA ARG A 11 18.59 36.79 5.62
C ARG A 11 19.24 35.42 5.71
N ASP A 12 19.75 34.94 4.58
CA ASP A 12 20.46 33.68 4.53
C ASP A 12 21.67 33.66 5.49
N GLY A 13 21.82 32.52 6.16
CA GLY A 13 22.83 32.27 7.18
C GLY A 13 23.81 31.18 6.76
N ASP A 14 24.66 30.78 7.71
CA ASP A 14 25.62 29.68 7.57
C ASP A 14 25.12 28.39 8.23
N GLY A 15 23.88 28.39 8.72
CA GLY A 15 23.24 27.28 9.40
C GLY A 15 23.62 27.16 10.88
N SER A 16 24.39 28.10 11.44
CA SER A 16 24.55 28.22 12.89
C SER A 16 23.23 28.63 13.56
N ARG A 17 23.14 28.50 14.89
CA ARG A 17 21.96 28.90 15.64
C ARG A 17 21.69 30.41 15.54
N GLU A 18 22.76 31.21 15.51
CA GLU A 18 22.70 32.67 15.41
C GLU A 18 22.39 33.14 13.98
N ARG A 19 22.74 32.32 12.98
CA ARG A 19 22.51 32.59 11.56
C ARG A 19 21.99 31.33 10.85
N PRO A 20 20.73 30.93 11.11
CA PRO A 20 20.16 29.74 10.48
C PRO A 20 20.03 29.91 8.97
N PHE A 21 20.01 28.80 8.24
CA PHE A 21 19.58 28.80 6.84
C PHE A 21 18.10 29.19 6.73
N LYS A 22 17.68 29.76 5.60
CA LYS A 22 16.25 30.02 5.34
C LYS A 22 15.53 28.83 4.74
N ARG A 23 16.24 28.02 3.96
CA ARG A 23 15.71 26.87 3.23
C ARG A 23 16.27 25.58 3.80
N ILE A 24 15.44 24.56 3.83
CA ILE A 24 15.85 23.22 4.27
C ILE A 24 16.87 22.65 3.27
N ASN A 25 16.68 22.93 1.98
CA ASN A 25 17.56 22.43 0.95
C ASN A 25 19.00 22.99 1.05
N ASP A 26 19.19 24.22 1.55
CA ASP A 26 20.55 24.77 1.75
C ASP A 26 21.31 23.94 2.80
N ALA A 27 20.62 23.56 3.89
CA ALA A 27 21.16 22.63 4.88
C ALA A 27 21.40 21.24 4.28
N ALA A 28 20.49 20.76 3.42
CA ALA A 28 20.61 19.46 2.76
C ALA A 28 21.81 19.38 1.79
N GLN A 29 22.25 20.51 1.24
CA GLN A 29 23.50 20.60 0.46
C GLN A 29 24.76 20.59 1.34
N ALA A 30 24.66 21.04 2.59
CA ALA A 30 25.79 21.16 3.50
C ALA A 30 26.03 19.90 4.35
N ALA A 31 24.94 19.26 4.81
CA ALA A 31 24.97 18.17 5.78
C ALA A 31 25.84 16.97 5.34
N ARG A 32 26.53 16.37 6.30
CA ARG A 32 27.44 15.22 6.17
C ARG A 32 26.98 14.08 7.09
N PRO A 33 27.49 12.84 6.92
CA PRO A 33 27.26 11.76 7.87
C PRO A 33 27.41 12.21 9.33
N GLY A 34 26.39 11.92 10.16
CA GLY A 34 26.36 12.27 11.58
C GLY A 34 25.89 13.69 11.90
N ASP A 35 25.51 14.48 10.89
CA ASP A 35 24.92 15.80 11.10
C ASP A 35 23.40 15.74 11.33
N GLU A 36 22.89 16.74 12.04
CA GLU A 36 21.46 16.99 12.22
C GLU A 36 21.07 18.33 11.58
N VAL A 37 19.93 18.37 10.91
CA VAL A 37 19.27 19.56 10.38
C VAL A 37 17.99 19.77 11.19
N LEU A 38 18.00 20.79 12.05
CA LEU A 38 16.90 21.14 12.93
C LEU A 38 16.10 22.31 12.34
N VAL A 39 14.83 22.05 12.00
CA VAL A 39 13.98 22.98 11.24
C VAL A 39 12.94 23.62 12.17
N ALA A 40 12.94 24.95 12.25
CA ALA A 40 11.98 25.70 13.07
C ALA A 40 10.55 25.62 12.49
N PRO A 41 9.51 25.86 13.32
CA PRO A 41 8.14 25.88 12.83
C PRO A 41 7.90 26.95 11.76
N GLY A 42 7.28 26.57 10.65
CA GLY A 42 7.07 27.44 9.50
C GLY A 42 6.63 26.70 8.26
N LEU A 43 6.25 27.46 7.24
CA LEU A 43 5.89 26.97 5.91
C LEU A 43 7.08 27.09 4.97
N TYR A 44 7.48 25.98 4.37
CA TYR A 44 8.63 25.82 3.49
C TYR A 44 8.14 25.37 2.10
N ARG A 45 8.02 26.31 1.17
CA ARG A 45 7.60 26.06 -0.22
C ARG A 45 8.80 25.66 -1.08
N GLU A 46 9.28 24.44 -0.91
CA GLU A 46 10.52 23.99 -1.56
C GLU A 46 10.51 22.49 -1.87
N TYR A 47 11.52 22.08 -2.64
CA TYR A 47 11.91 20.70 -2.85
C TYR A 47 13.26 20.47 -2.15
N VAL A 48 13.28 19.56 -1.17
CA VAL A 48 14.48 19.19 -0.41
C VAL A 48 15.15 18.00 -1.07
N ASN A 49 16.41 18.18 -1.47
CA ASN A 49 17.24 17.21 -2.16
C ASN A 49 18.51 16.91 -1.34
N PRO A 50 18.46 15.92 -0.42
CA PRO A 50 19.63 15.51 0.34
C PRO A 50 20.82 15.17 -0.55
N ARG A 51 21.92 15.91 -0.39
CA ARG A 51 23.07 15.77 -1.28
C ARG A 51 23.98 14.62 -0.88
N HIS A 52 24.10 14.31 0.40
CA HIS A 52 25.06 13.35 0.94
C HIS A 52 24.36 12.19 1.63
N ALA A 53 24.88 10.98 1.44
CA ALA A 53 24.47 9.80 2.19
C ALA A 53 25.01 9.90 3.63
N GLY A 54 24.25 9.38 4.59
CA GLY A 54 24.76 9.00 5.90
C GLY A 54 25.44 7.62 5.85
N THR A 55 25.72 7.09 7.03
CA THR A 55 26.12 5.69 7.25
C THR A 55 25.27 5.08 8.35
N GLN A 56 25.30 3.77 8.52
CA GLN A 56 24.52 3.10 9.57
C GLN A 56 24.85 3.65 10.97
N GLU A 57 26.14 3.94 11.23
CA GLU A 57 26.61 4.48 12.51
C GLU A 57 26.47 6.01 12.60
N GLN A 58 26.37 6.70 11.46
CA GLN A 58 26.31 8.16 11.37
C GLN A 58 25.26 8.57 10.34
N PRO A 59 23.95 8.36 10.62
CA PRO A 59 22.89 8.82 9.74
C PRO A 59 22.89 10.35 9.67
N ILE A 60 22.32 10.90 8.59
CA ILE A 60 21.99 12.33 8.54
C ILE A 60 20.54 12.49 8.98
N VAL A 61 20.30 13.31 10.00
CA VAL A 61 18.97 13.49 10.58
C VAL A 61 18.39 14.82 10.15
N TYR A 62 17.21 14.82 9.55
CA TYR A 62 16.39 15.99 9.32
C TYR A 62 15.21 15.92 10.28
N ARG A 63 15.01 16.95 11.08
CA ARG A 63 13.98 16.93 12.12
C ARG A 63 13.29 18.27 12.28
N SER A 64 11.96 18.24 12.38
CA SER A 64 11.20 19.40 12.82
C SER A 64 11.46 19.66 14.30
N ALA A 65 11.80 20.91 14.66
CA ALA A 65 12.13 21.29 16.04
C ALA A 65 10.94 21.15 16.98
N VAL A 66 9.73 21.36 16.48
CA VAL A 66 8.47 21.03 17.13
C VAL A 66 7.80 19.96 16.28
N PRO A 67 7.36 18.81 16.83
CA PRO A 67 6.64 17.80 16.07
C PRO A 67 5.50 18.43 15.26
N ARG A 68 5.48 18.15 13.95
CA ARG A 68 4.55 18.71 12.96
C ARG A 68 4.52 20.24 12.85
N GLY A 69 5.55 20.92 13.36
CA GLY A 69 5.66 22.39 13.31
C GLY A 69 6.24 22.92 11.99
N ALA A 70 7.13 22.18 11.33
CA ALA A 70 7.68 22.52 10.02
C ALA A 70 6.87 21.84 8.91
N HIS A 71 6.24 22.65 8.05
CA HIS A 71 5.42 22.20 6.94
C HIS A 71 6.14 22.45 5.61
N ILE A 72 6.50 21.38 4.90
CA ILE A 72 7.12 21.45 3.58
C ILE A 72 6.05 21.19 2.51
N THR A 73 5.94 22.05 1.49
CA THR A 73 4.89 21.91 0.47
C THR A 73 5.40 22.08 -0.95
N GLY A 74 4.92 21.20 -1.84
CA GLY A 74 5.17 21.28 -3.28
C GLY A 74 4.31 22.34 -4.00
N ALA A 75 3.40 23.00 -3.28
CA ALA A 75 2.47 23.98 -3.84
C ALA A 75 2.88 25.44 -3.65
N GLU A 76 2.35 26.32 -4.51
CA GLU A 76 2.40 27.77 -4.38
C GLU A 76 0.99 28.36 -4.18
N GLU A 77 0.91 29.51 -3.52
CA GLU A 77 -0.34 30.25 -3.34
C GLU A 77 -0.66 31.10 -4.58
N VAL A 78 -1.93 31.13 -4.97
CA VAL A 78 -2.43 31.97 -6.07
C VAL A 78 -3.46 32.94 -5.53
N THR A 79 -3.19 34.23 -5.68
CA THR A 79 -4.05 35.31 -5.16
C THR A 79 -4.69 36.16 -6.25
N ALA A 80 -4.16 36.12 -7.48
CA ALA A 80 -4.59 36.94 -8.60
C ALA A 80 -5.85 36.39 -9.32
N TRP A 81 -6.87 36.01 -8.54
CA TRP A 81 -8.14 35.49 -9.06
C TRP A 81 -9.05 36.63 -9.51
N THR A 82 -9.61 36.49 -10.72
CA THR A 82 -10.65 37.36 -11.25
C THR A 82 -11.90 36.55 -11.55
N GLN A 83 -13.07 37.15 -11.36
CA GLN A 83 -14.32 36.47 -11.66
C GLN A 83 -14.41 36.29 -13.18
N TYR A 84 -14.66 35.06 -13.63
CA TYR A 84 -14.81 34.73 -15.04
C TYR A 84 -16.29 34.76 -15.44
N ARG A 85 -17.10 33.88 -14.85
CA ARG A 85 -18.54 33.78 -15.11
C ARG A 85 -19.23 33.05 -13.96
N ASP A 86 -20.35 33.58 -13.47
CA ASP A 86 -21.13 33.00 -12.37
C ASP A 86 -20.22 32.68 -11.15
N ASP A 87 -20.20 31.42 -10.71
CA ASP A 87 -19.37 30.90 -9.61
C ASP A 87 -17.96 30.48 -10.04
N VAL A 88 -17.58 30.71 -11.30
CA VAL A 88 -16.27 30.38 -11.84
C VAL A 88 -15.33 31.57 -11.83
N TRP A 89 -14.12 31.31 -11.35
CA TRP A 89 -13.01 32.26 -11.26
C TRP A 89 -11.86 31.80 -12.13
N THR A 90 -11.03 32.74 -12.57
CA THR A 90 -9.81 32.45 -13.34
C THR A 90 -8.58 33.13 -12.74
N ALA A 91 -7.43 32.48 -12.88
CA ALA A 91 -6.13 33.05 -12.57
C ALA A 91 -5.12 32.64 -13.65
N ARG A 92 -4.11 33.49 -13.87
CA ARG A 92 -3.05 33.26 -14.86
C ARG A 92 -1.73 33.16 -14.13
N VAL A 93 -0.96 32.12 -14.45
CA VAL A 93 0.32 31.81 -13.79
C VAL A 93 1.39 31.69 -14.87
N SER A 94 2.47 32.46 -14.76
CA SER A 94 3.61 32.34 -15.68
C SER A 94 4.21 30.93 -15.58
N ASN A 95 4.47 30.32 -16.73
CA ASN A 95 5.06 28.98 -16.80
C ASN A 95 6.48 28.92 -16.20
N GLY A 96 7.15 30.06 -16.05
CA GLY A 96 8.44 30.15 -15.37
C GLY A 96 8.43 29.63 -13.92
N VAL A 97 7.26 29.64 -13.25
CA VAL A 97 7.10 29.08 -11.88
C VAL A 97 7.33 27.57 -11.85
N PHE A 98 7.01 26.87 -12.94
CA PHE A 98 7.11 25.41 -13.03
C PHE A 98 8.49 24.92 -13.49
N GLY A 99 9.35 25.81 -14.00
CA GLY A 99 10.66 25.43 -14.52
C GLY A 99 10.56 24.36 -15.62
N GLY A 100 11.31 23.27 -15.47
CA GLY A 100 11.34 22.17 -16.44
C GLY A 100 10.19 21.15 -16.33
N TYR A 101 9.26 21.34 -15.39
CA TYR A 101 8.19 20.39 -15.10
C TYR A 101 6.89 21.14 -14.80
N ASN A 102 5.98 21.23 -15.77
CA ASN A 102 4.67 21.84 -15.59
C ASN A 102 3.61 20.77 -15.26
N PRO A 103 3.05 20.76 -14.02
CA PRO A 103 2.04 19.79 -13.63
C PRO A 103 0.76 19.87 -14.47
N TYR A 104 0.45 21.04 -15.04
CA TYR A 104 -0.77 21.32 -15.82
C TYR A 104 -0.67 20.93 -17.30
N THR A 105 0.49 20.43 -17.73
CA THR A 105 0.69 19.83 -19.07
C THR A 105 1.25 18.41 -19.01
N THR A 106 1.60 17.93 -17.82
CA THR A 106 2.11 16.57 -17.60
C THR A 106 0.97 15.63 -17.25
N TYR A 107 0.71 14.66 -18.11
CA TYR A 107 -0.35 13.67 -17.91
C TYR A 107 0.00 12.64 -16.82
N VAL A 108 -1.03 12.13 -16.15
CA VAL A 108 -0.97 10.86 -15.43
C VAL A 108 -1.18 9.74 -16.44
N CYS A 109 -0.14 8.94 -16.67
CA CYS A 109 -0.17 7.81 -17.59
C CYS A 109 0.93 6.79 -17.26
N GLY A 110 0.80 5.60 -17.80
CA GLY A 110 1.84 4.56 -17.73
C GLY A 110 1.25 3.16 -17.84
N ASP A 111 2.11 2.18 -17.63
CA ASP A 111 1.71 0.78 -17.57
C ASP A 111 0.65 0.58 -16.46
N TRP A 112 -0.34 -0.28 -16.71
CA TRP A 112 -1.46 -0.59 -15.79
C TRP A 112 -2.33 0.60 -15.34
N TYR A 113 -2.22 1.77 -15.97
CA TYR A 113 -3.18 2.85 -15.81
C TYR A 113 -4.42 2.60 -16.68
N PHE A 114 -5.60 2.57 -16.06
CA PHE A 114 -6.84 2.12 -16.71
C PHE A 114 -7.93 3.20 -16.79
N ALA A 115 -7.77 4.31 -16.08
CA ALA A 115 -8.76 5.39 -16.15
C ALA A 115 -8.83 5.94 -17.58
N PRO A 116 -10.04 6.04 -18.17
CA PRO A 116 -10.22 6.43 -19.56
C PRO A 116 -10.01 7.93 -19.78
N THR A 117 -10.18 8.72 -18.72
CA THR A 117 -10.11 10.16 -18.78
C THR A 117 -8.68 10.63 -18.57
N VAL A 118 -8.20 11.47 -19.48
CA VAL A 118 -6.89 12.12 -19.35
C VAL A 118 -6.93 13.06 -18.16
N ARG A 119 -6.00 12.84 -17.23
CA ARG A 119 -5.76 13.69 -16.06
C ARG A 119 -4.33 14.17 -16.07
N HIS A 120 -4.08 15.27 -15.38
CA HIS A 120 -2.75 15.85 -15.24
C HIS A 120 -2.20 15.63 -13.84
N THR A 121 -0.90 15.81 -13.67
CA THR A 121 -0.25 15.80 -12.35
C THR A 121 -0.53 17.08 -11.53
N GLY A 122 -1.14 18.08 -12.17
CA GLY A 122 -1.65 19.29 -11.54
C GLY A 122 -2.80 19.03 -10.57
N ALA A 123 -2.94 19.95 -9.63
CA ALA A 123 -4.04 20.01 -8.68
C ALA A 123 -4.25 21.45 -8.24
N VAL A 124 -5.49 21.82 -7.92
CA VAL A 124 -5.84 23.08 -7.27
C VAL A 124 -6.42 22.75 -5.91
N TYR A 125 -6.11 23.56 -4.90
CA TYR A 125 -6.53 23.35 -3.53
C TYR A 125 -7.32 24.55 -3.02
N LEU A 126 -8.45 24.28 -2.38
CA LEU A 126 -9.25 25.24 -1.61
C LEU A 126 -9.12 24.88 -0.13
N ASN A 127 -8.48 25.73 0.66
CA ASN A 127 -8.30 25.51 2.11
C ASN A 127 -7.76 24.11 2.45
N ASP A 128 -6.70 23.67 1.74
CA ASP A 128 -6.09 22.34 1.78
C ASP A 128 -6.88 21.18 1.14
N ARG A 129 -8.14 21.37 0.74
CA ARG A 129 -8.90 20.35 0.00
C ARG A 129 -8.54 20.34 -1.47
N MET A 130 -8.14 19.19 -2.00
CA MET A 130 -7.90 19.01 -3.44
C MET A 130 -9.21 19.11 -4.24
N LEU A 131 -9.23 19.92 -5.28
CA LEU A 131 -10.35 20.06 -6.21
C LEU A 131 -10.30 18.99 -7.33
N TYR A 132 -11.44 18.77 -7.98
CA TYR A 132 -11.58 17.76 -9.03
C TYR A 132 -11.28 18.35 -10.41
N GLU A 133 -10.49 17.64 -11.19
CA GLU A 133 -10.09 18.06 -12.53
C GLU A 133 -11.23 17.83 -13.53
N ALA A 134 -11.71 18.91 -14.15
CA ALA A 134 -12.65 18.88 -15.25
C ALA A 134 -11.93 18.62 -16.58
N VAL A 135 -12.56 17.85 -17.48
CA VAL A 135 -12.03 17.57 -18.83
C VAL A 135 -12.13 18.78 -19.74
N THR A 136 -13.15 19.61 -19.52
CA THR A 136 -13.42 20.81 -20.32
C THR A 136 -13.78 21.98 -19.42
N LEU A 137 -13.58 23.21 -19.92
CA LEU A 137 -14.07 24.41 -19.24
C LEU A 137 -15.58 24.35 -19.00
N GLU A 138 -16.37 23.78 -19.92
CA GLU A 138 -17.82 23.65 -19.76
C GLU A 138 -18.20 22.70 -18.62
N GLU A 139 -17.48 21.60 -18.43
CA GLU A 139 -17.67 20.74 -17.26
C GLU A 139 -17.32 21.47 -15.95
N CYS A 140 -16.22 22.25 -15.95
CA CYS A 140 -15.86 23.09 -14.81
C CYS A 140 -16.97 24.10 -14.48
N LEU A 141 -17.53 24.75 -15.50
CA LEU A 141 -18.64 25.71 -15.36
C LEU A 141 -19.90 25.08 -14.77
N ARG A 142 -20.23 23.84 -15.15
CA ARG A 142 -21.40 23.14 -14.58
C ARG A 142 -21.20 22.72 -13.14
N GLY A 143 -19.98 22.34 -12.74
CA GLY A 143 -19.67 21.99 -11.35
C GLY A 143 -20.48 20.81 -10.80
N GLU A 144 -20.82 19.84 -11.65
CA GLU A 144 -21.64 18.67 -11.29
C GLU A 144 -20.85 17.68 -10.41
N GLU A 145 -21.52 17.06 -9.44
CA GLU A 145 -20.97 15.97 -8.63
C GLU A 145 -20.60 14.76 -9.51
N ASP A 146 -19.47 14.14 -9.22
CA ASP A 146 -19.06 12.84 -9.73
C ASP A 146 -19.60 11.73 -8.82
N PRO A 147 -20.56 10.91 -9.29
CA PRO A 147 -21.13 9.82 -8.50
C PRO A 147 -20.15 8.65 -8.25
N CYS A 148 -18.97 8.66 -8.88
CA CYS A 148 -17.93 7.68 -8.60
C CYS A 148 -17.03 8.11 -7.44
N SER A 149 -16.96 9.40 -7.14
CA SER A 149 -16.24 9.91 -5.97
C SER A 149 -16.76 9.29 -4.68
N TRP A 150 -15.87 8.99 -3.74
CA TRP A 150 -16.28 8.59 -2.39
C TRP A 150 -16.80 9.78 -1.56
N GLU A 151 -16.56 11.00 -2.04
CA GLU A 151 -17.15 12.25 -1.54
C GLU A 151 -17.82 13.00 -2.71
N PRO A 152 -19.08 12.67 -3.08
CA PRO A 152 -19.76 13.29 -4.22
C PRO A 152 -19.87 14.81 -4.10
N GLU A 153 -20.23 15.35 -2.94
CA GLU A 153 -20.37 16.80 -2.73
C GLU A 153 -19.03 17.54 -2.90
N ALA A 154 -17.91 16.89 -2.56
CA ALA A 154 -16.57 17.41 -2.80
C ALA A 154 -16.27 17.62 -4.28
N SER A 155 -16.73 16.67 -5.08
CA SER A 155 -16.39 16.55 -6.50
C SER A 155 -17.07 17.58 -7.40
N ALA A 156 -18.07 18.28 -6.87
CA ALA A 156 -18.67 19.46 -7.48
C ALA A 156 -17.69 20.65 -7.57
N TYR A 157 -16.70 20.73 -6.67
CA TYR A 157 -15.68 21.77 -6.70
C TYR A 157 -14.60 21.39 -7.71
N LYS A 158 -14.67 22.02 -8.88
CA LYS A 158 -13.87 21.65 -10.05
C LYS A 158 -12.83 22.68 -10.39
N TRP A 159 -11.79 22.22 -11.07
CA TRP A 159 -10.82 23.08 -11.76
C TRP A 159 -10.56 22.59 -13.18
N TYR A 160 -10.18 23.52 -14.05
CA TYR A 160 -9.71 23.25 -15.42
C TYR A 160 -8.49 24.11 -15.70
N ALA A 161 -7.57 23.63 -16.54
CA ALA A 161 -6.42 24.41 -16.96
C ALA A 161 -6.21 24.36 -18.48
N GLU A 162 -5.68 25.44 -19.03
CA GLU A 162 -5.22 25.50 -20.42
C GLU A 162 -3.93 26.30 -20.51
N GLN A 163 -3.22 26.15 -21.63
CA GLN A 163 -2.01 26.93 -21.94
C GLN A 163 -2.37 28.07 -22.88
N ASP A 164 -1.95 29.29 -22.52
CA ASP A 164 -2.07 30.48 -23.37
C ASP A 164 -0.71 31.20 -23.42
N GLY A 165 0.03 30.95 -24.51
CA GLY A 165 1.41 31.41 -24.65
C GLY A 165 2.33 30.81 -23.57
N ASP A 166 2.94 31.68 -22.76
CA ASP A 166 3.84 31.30 -21.66
C ASP A 166 3.14 31.31 -20.29
N GLU A 167 1.81 31.20 -20.28
CA GLU A 167 1.01 31.15 -19.07
C GLU A 167 0.15 29.89 -19.02
N THR A 168 0.01 29.36 -17.81
CA THR A 168 -1.03 28.41 -17.45
C THR A 168 -2.23 29.20 -16.92
N VAL A 169 -3.38 29.04 -17.57
CA VAL A 169 -4.65 29.66 -17.19
C VAL A 169 -5.47 28.65 -16.42
N LEU A 170 -5.83 28.98 -15.19
CA LEU A 170 -6.64 28.16 -14.30
C LEU A 170 -8.06 28.69 -14.26
N TYR A 171 -9.02 27.79 -14.22
CA TYR A 171 -10.43 28.07 -13.95
C TYR A 171 -10.87 27.21 -12.78
N VAL A 172 -11.66 27.76 -11.86
CA VAL A 172 -12.16 27.04 -10.69
C VAL A 172 -13.63 27.35 -10.47
N ASN A 173 -14.44 26.33 -10.20
CA ASN A 173 -15.81 26.48 -9.75
C ASN A 173 -15.89 26.20 -8.25
N LEU A 174 -16.26 27.24 -7.49
CA LEU A 174 -16.20 27.22 -6.03
C LEU A 174 -17.57 27.40 -5.36
N HIS A 175 -18.66 27.27 -6.13
CA HIS A 175 -20.04 27.27 -5.61
C HIS A 175 -20.33 28.44 -4.66
N GLY A 176 -20.04 29.67 -5.10
CA GLY A 176 -20.30 30.90 -4.37
C GLY A 176 -19.17 31.37 -3.43
N LEU A 177 -18.11 30.58 -3.24
CA LEU A 177 -16.93 31.03 -2.49
C LEU A 177 -16.08 31.99 -3.33
N ASP A 178 -15.50 32.99 -2.65
CA ASP A 178 -14.61 33.97 -3.26
C ASP A 178 -13.14 33.57 -3.03
N PRO A 179 -12.40 33.12 -4.06
CA PRO A 179 -11.02 32.62 -3.92
C PRO A 179 -10.03 33.69 -3.46
N ARG A 180 -10.41 34.98 -3.46
CA ARG A 180 -9.59 36.07 -2.93
C ARG A 180 -9.67 36.18 -1.40
N ARG A 181 -10.64 35.48 -0.79
CA ARG A 181 -10.87 35.43 0.66
C ARG A 181 -10.51 34.07 1.27
N GLU A 182 -10.37 33.06 0.42
CA GLU A 182 -9.97 31.70 0.78
C GLU A 182 -8.48 31.47 0.49
N ARG A 183 -7.90 30.41 1.06
CA ARG A 183 -6.54 29.99 0.71
C ARG A 183 -6.57 29.10 -0.53
N MET A 184 -6.13 29.65 -1.66
CA MET A 184 -6.03 28.95 -2.94
C MET A 184 -4.58 28.60 -3.26
N GLU A 185 -4.31 27.32 -3.48
CA GLU A 185 -2.97 26.84 -3.81
C GLU A 185 -2.98 25.92 -5.02
N ILE A 186 -1.81 25.80 -5.66
CA ILE A 186 -1.64 25.03 -6.89
C ILE A 186 -0.41 24.14 -6.78
N ASN A 187 -0.47 22.92 -7.31
CA ASN A 187 0.72 22.07 -7.44
C ASN A 187 1.77 22.77 -8.32
N VAL A 188 3.03 22.78 -7.88
CA VAL A 188 4.16 23.29 -8.67
C VAL A 188 5.27 22.26 -8.77
N ARG A 189 5.68 21.66 -7.64
CA ARG A 189 6.81 20.75 -7.56
C ARG A 189 6.37 19.29 -7.63
N ARG A 190 7.17 18.48 -8.32
CA ARG A 190 6.95 17.03 -8.46
C ARG A 190 7.09 16.28 -7.13
N ASN A 191 8.15 16.58 -6.37
CA ASN A 191 8.48 15.94 -5.09
C ASN A 191 8.74 17.00 -4.02
N VAL A 192 8.65 16.61 -2.74
CA VAL A 192 8.85 17.51 -1.59
C VAL A 192 10.15 17.19 -0.87
N PHE A 193 10.41 15.91 -0.56
CA PHE A 193 11.64 15.47 0.09
C PHE A 193 12.16 14.20 -0.57
N MET A 194 13.05 14.33 -1.56
CA MET A 194 13.52 13.17 -2.31
C MET A 194 14.90 13.44 -2.91
N PRO A 195 15.89 12.55 -2.78
CA PRO A 195 17.17 12.73 -3.48
C PRO A 195 16.99 12.71 -5.01
N ASP A 196 17.78 13.50 -5.73
CA ASP A 196 17.83 13.46 -7.20
C ASP A 196 18.66 12.29 -7.77
N ARG A 197 19.35 11.56 -6.89
CA ARG A 197 20.26 10.47 -7.22
C ARG A 197 20.10 9.29 -6.27
N ASN A 198 20.43 8.11 -6.78
CA ASN A 198 20.41 6.87 -6.01
C ASN A 198 21.50 6.83 -4.92
N GLY A 199 21.33 5.93 -3.95
CA GLY A 199 22.36 5.60 -2.95
C GLY A 199 22.66 6.73 -1.97
N VAL A 200 21.68 7.58 -1.69
CA VAL A 200 21.76 8.58 -0.62
C VAL A 200 21.27 7.90 0.65
N ASP A 201 22.07 6.97 1.17
CA ASP A 201 21.69 6.05 2.24
C ASP A 201 21.56 6.73 3.62
N TYR A 202 20.93 6.03 4.56
CA TYR A 202 20.88 6.35 5.99
C TYR A 202 20.49 7.79 6.32
N ILE A 203 19.36 8.22 5.76
CA ILE A 203 18.72 9.50 6.11
C ILE A 203 17.56 9.22 7.07
N THR A 204 17.46 10.02 8.14
CA THR A 204 16.28 10.07 9.00
C THR A 204 15.49 11.34 8.71
N VAL A 205 14.19 11.22 8.47
CA VAL A 205 13.27 12.35 8.30
C VAL A 205 12.20 12.23 9.37
N SER A 206 12.16 13.18 10.31
CA SER A 206 11.35 13.07 11.52
C SER A 206 10.50 14.31 11.80
N GLY A 207 9.20 14.10 12.06
CA GLY A 207 8.34 15.10 12.66
C GLY A 207 7.83 16.20 11.71
N PHE A 208 7.92 16.05 10.40
CA PHE A 208 7.48 17.06 9.43
C PHE A 208 6.02 16.88 9.02
N VAL A 209 5.38 17.98 8.64
CA VAL A 209 4.20 17.94 7.76
C VAL A 209 4.71 18.12 6.33
N MET A 210 4.32 17.27 5.39
CA MET A 210 4.72 17.34 3.99
C MET A 210 3.51 17.16 3.08
N SER A 211 3.29 18.08 2.14
CA SER A 211 2.04 18.09 1.37
C SER A 211 2.17 18.50 -0.09
N LYS A 212 1.15 18.18 -0.89
CA LYS A 212 0.86 18.79 -2.20
C LYS A 212 1.99 18.60 -3.21
N ALA A 213 2.12 17.36 -3.69
CA ALA A 213 3.14 16.98 -4.66
C ALA A 213 2.51 16.54 -5.98
N ALA A 214 3.07 17.01 -7.10
CA ALA A 214 2.70 16.59 -8.44
C ALA A 214 3.46 15.33 -8.86
N THR A 215 3.35 14.24 -8.10
CA THR A 215 4.03 12.98 -8.43
C THR A 215 3.43 12.32 -9.66
N THR A 216 4.17 11.43 -10.30
CA THR A 216 3.70 10.68 -11.48
C THR A 216 3.14 9.30 -11.13
N TRP A 217 2.40 8.69 -12.06
CA TRP A 217 1.95 7.30 -11.93
C TRP A 217 3.14 6.37 -11.80
N ALA A 218 3.12 5.48 -10.81
CA ALA A 218 4.29 4.73 -10.36
C ALA A 218 4.14 3.18 -10.49
N PRO A 219 4.02 2.61 -11.71
CA PRO A 219 3.94 1.16 -11.91
C PRO A 219 5.30 0.47 -11.69
N PRO A 220 5.35 -0.86 -11.46
CA PRO A 220 6.56 -1.58 -11.07
C PRO A 220 7.65 -1.62 -12.13
N ALA A 221 7.31 -1.40 -13.40
CA ALA A 221 8.28 -1.36 -14.49
C ALA A 221 8.87 0.06 -14.74
N ALA A 222 8.40 1.09 -14.04
CA ALA A 222 8.82 2.48 -14.23
C ALA A 222 9.74 3.01 -13.11
N TYR A 223 10.25 4.24 -13.24
CA TYR A 223 10.70 5.02 -12.10
C TYR A 223 9.51 5.30 -11.17
N GLN A 224 9.69 5.06 -9.87
CA GLN A 224 8.62 5.26 -8.89
C GLN A 224 8.98 6.42 -7.96
N ASP A 225 8.44 7.59 -8.26
CA ASP A 225 8.56 8.75 -7.39
C ASP A 225 7.44 8.81 -6.35
N GLY A 226 7.63 9.68 -5.36
CA GLY A 226 6.66 9.95 -4.32
C GLY A 226 6.83 11.37 -3.80
N LEU A 227 5.92 11.83 -2.95
CA LEU A 227 6.07 13.11 -2.26
C LEU A 227 7.37 13.09 -1.42
N ILE A 228 7.65 11.96 -0.78
CA ILE A 228 8.91 11.63 -0.11
C ILE A 228 9.40 10.23 -0.52
N GLY A 229 10.71 10.04 -0.59
CA GLY A 229 11.28 8.70 -0.76
C GLY A 229 12.81 8.65 -0.71
N PRO A 230 13.40 7.46 -0.50
CA PRO A 230 14.84 7.27 -0.41
C PRO A 230 15.52 7.21 -1.78
N HIS A 231 14.75 7.06 -2.87
CA HIS A 231 15.22 6.92 -4.24
C HIS A 231 16.33 5.86 -4.39
N TRP A 232 15.97 4.58 -4.29
CA TRP A 232 16.92 3.47 -4.48
C TRP A 232 18.17 3.57 -3.58
N SER A 233 17.93 3.53 -2.28
CA SER A 233 18.96 3.67 -1.24
C SER A 233 18.73 2.62 -0.15
N LYS A 234 19.51 2.68 0.94
CA LYS A 234 19.39 1.80 2.11
C LYS A 234 19.16 2.56 3.40
N GLY A 235 18.42 1.96 4.34
CA GLY A 235 18.50 2.34 5.76
C GLY A 235 17.85 3.67 6.13
N TRP A 236 16.96 4.21 5.30
CA TRP A 236 16.16 5.38 5.65
C TRP A 236 15.19 5.10 6.79
N ILE A 237 14.95 6.13 7.60
CA ILE A 237 13.88 6.19 8.59
C ILE A 237 12.99 7.38 8.25
N ILE A 238 11.70 7.13 8.01
CA ILE A 238 10.66 8.16 7.86
C ILE A 238 9.72 8.00 9.05
N GLU A 239 9.71 8.97 9.96
CA GLU A 239 8.95 8.84 11.21
C GLU A 239 8.24 10.09 11.70
N ASP A 240 7.14 9.90 12.41
CA ASP A 240 6.38 10.99 13.06
C ASP A 240 5.91 12.08 12.08
N CYS A 241 5.81 11.75 10.79
CA CYS A 241 5.46 12.68 9.72
C CYS A 241 3.97 12.62 9.38
N GLU A 242 3.42 13.75 8.93
CA GLU A 242 2.12 13.81 8.27
C GLU A 242 2.34 14.07 6.78
N ILE A 243 1.80 13.21 5.91
CA ILE A 243 2.09 13.19 4.48
C ILE A 243 0.77 13.12 3.70
N TYR A 244 0.48 14.16 2.91
CA TYR A 244 -0.83 14.22 2.25
C TYR A 244 -0.90 15.01 0.94
N ASN A 245 -2.01 14.86 0.23
CA ASN A 245 -2.29 15.56 -1.03
C ASN A 245 -1.22 15.28 -2.11
N SER A 246 -0.74 14.03 -2.21
CA SER A 246 0.09 13.63 -3.35
C SER A 246 -0.81 13.24 -4.51
N LYS A 247 -0.51 13.75 -5.71
CA LYS A 247 -1.32 13.45 -6.90
C LYS A 247 -1.25 11.97 -7.31
N CYS A 248 -0.21 11.26 -6.92
CA CYS A 248 -0.17 9.80 -7.02
C CYS A 248 0.28 9.20 -5.68
N CYS A 249 1.58 9.08 -5.43
CA CYS A 249 2.10 8.32 -4.28
C CYS A 249 2.59 9.23 -3.16
N GLY A 250 2.21 8.94 -1.91
CA GLY A 250 2.71 9.64 -0.72
C GLY A 250 4.18 9.33 -0.46
N ILE A 251 4.46 8.13 0.05
CA ILE A 251 5.81 7.62 0.28
C ILE A 251 6.18 6.65 -0.85
N SER A 252 7.29 6.88 -1.52
CA SER A 252 7.87 5.89 -2.43
C SER A 252 9.07 5.22 -1.77
N LEU A 253 9.03 3.88 -1.69
CA LEU A 253 10.18 3.00 -1.44
C LEU A 253 10.55 2.24 -2.73
N GLY A 254 10.23 2.82 -3.89
CA GLY A 254 10.27 2.16 -5.17
C GLY A 254 11.63 2.18 -5.89
N LYS A 255 11.62 1.67 -7.12
CA LYS A 255 12.82 1.54 -7.94
C LYS A 255 13.25 2.85 -8.60
N TYR A 256 14.55 2.94 -8.84
CA TYR A 256 15.24 3.92 -9.69
C TYR A 256 14.72 3.93 -11.14
N LEU A 257 15.08 4.98 -11.89
CA LEU A 257 14.85 5.05 -13.33
C LEU A 257 15.79 4.11 -14.10
N ASP A 258 15.22 3.22 -14.89
CA ASP A 258 15.95 2.39 -15.87
C ASP A 258 15.48 2.75 -17.28
N PRO A 259 16.24 3.52 -18.07
CA PRO A 259 15.81 4.00 -19.38
C PRO A 259 15.43 2.91 -20.38
N GLU A 260 15.92 1.67 -20.20
CA GLU A 260 15.60 0.55 -21.09
C GLU A 260 14.28 -0.16 -20.73
N ASN A 261 13.80 0.01 -19.49
CA ASN A 261 12.60 -0.66 -18.99
C ASN A 261 11.45 0.31 -18.65
N ASP A 262 11.77 1.58 -18.41
CA ASP A 262 10.83 2.59 -17.91
C ASP A 262 9.62 2.80 -18.82
N MET A 263 8.45 2.38 -18.32
CA MET A 263 7.16 2.42 -19.03
C MET A 263 7.23 1.81 -20.44
N TYR A 264 7.96 0.70 -20.57
CA TYR A 264 8.27 0.14 -21.89
C TYR A 264 7.01 -0.24 -22.65
N PHE A 265 6.02 -0.88 -22.01
CA PHE A 265 4.78 -1.28 -22.70
C PHE A 265 4.03 -0.04 -23.20
N TYR A 266 3.79 0.95 -22.34
CA TYR A 266 3.13 2.21 -22.70
C TYR A 266 3.85 2.99 -23.81
N ARG A 267 5.19 2.94 -23.86
CA ARG A 267 5.97 3.71 -24.86
C ARG A 267 6.20 2.96 -26.18
N LYS A 268 6.33 1.64 -26.13
CA LYS A 268 6.77 0.82 -27.27
C LYS A 268 5.69 -0.11 -27.80
N HIS A 269 4.74 -0.53 -26.97
CA HIS A 269 3.62 -1.41 -27.32
C HIS A 269 3.98 -2.82 -27.84
N VAL A 270 5.26 -3.23 -27.84
CA VAL A 270 5.71 -4.50 -28.46
C VAL A 270 5.93 -5.65 -27.48
N LYS A 271 6.01 -5.39 -26.17
CA LYS A 271 6.13 -6.42 -25.12
C LYS A 271 5.15 -6.11 -24.00
N SER A 272 4.50 -7.13 -23.44
CA SER A 272 3.53 -6.95 -22.34
C SER A 272 4.17 -6.33 -21.10
N PRO A 273 3.41 -5.61 -20.27
CA PRO A 273 3.95 -5.00 -19.07
C PRO A 273 4.42 -6.07 -18.05
N THR A 274 3.74 -7.22 -17.98
CA THR A 274 4.17 -8.41 -17.21
C THR A 274 5.56 -8.92 -17.62
N GLN A 275 5.90 -8.93 -18.91
CA GLN A 275 7.25 -9.29 -19.35
C GLN A 275 8.28 -8.25 -18.87
N MET A 276 7.95 -6.96 -18.94
CA MET A 276 8.82 -5.86 -18.53
C MET A 276 9.03 -5.81 -17.02
N GLU A 277 8.07 -6.33 -16.26
CA GLU A 277 8.21 -6.50 -14.83
C GLU A 277 9.20 -7.62 -14.46
N ARG A 278 9.18 -8.76 -15.15
CA ARG A 278 10.22 -9.80 -15.01
C ARG A 278 11.60 -9.27 -15.40
N ASP A 279 11.69 -8.60 -16.55
CA ASP A 279 12.94 -8.01 -17.02
C ASP A 279 13.47 -7.03 -15.95
N ALA A 280 12.62 -6.18 -15.35
CA ALA A 280 13.02 -5.27 -14.27
C ALA A 280 13.71 -5.97 -13.08
N VAL A 281 13.28 -7.18 -12.69
CA VAL A 281 13.91 -7.97 -11.60
C VAL A 281 15.32 -8.40 -11.98
N CYS A 282 15.45 -9.02 -13.16
CA CYS A 282 16.74 -9.48 -13.68
C CYS A 282 17.73 -8.32 -13.83
N ARG A 283 17.23 -7.17 -14.30
CA ARG A 283 18.01 -5.94 -14.44
C ARG A 283 18.43 -5.37 -13.09
N GLY A 284 17.52 -5.39 -12.12
CA GLY A 284 17.79 -5.04 -10.73
C GLY A 284 19.02 -5.75 -10.15
N GLN A 285 19.16 -7.06 -10.41
CA GLN A 285 20.30 -7.86 -9.90
C GLN A 285 21.66 -7.26 -10.26
N TYR A 286 21.89 -6.95 -11.53
CA TYR A 286 23.17 -6.37 -11.96
C TYR A 286 23.25 -4.84 -11.78
N HIS A 287 22.12 -4.16 -11.58
CA HIS A 287 22.07 -2.77 -11.10
C HIS A 287 22.21 -2.66 -9.56
N GLY A 288 22.55 -3.75 -8.87
CA GLY A 288 22.92 -3.75 -7.46
C GLY A 288 21.74 -3.83 -6.49
N TRP A 289 20.60 -4.38 -6.91
CA TRP A 289 19.51 -4.79 -6.01
C TRP A 289 19.95 -5.98 -5.16
N LEU A 290 20.66 -5.68 -4.09
CA LEU A 290 21.23 -6.62 -3.12
C LEU A 290 20.82 -6.19 -1.72
N LYS A 291 20.62 -7.14 -0.80
CA LYS A 291 20.33 -6.87 0.63
C LYS A 291 21.33 -5.90 1.26
N GLU A 292 22.57 -5.91 0.78
CA GLU A 292 23.62 -5.04 1.26
C GLU A 292 23.44 -3.57 0.86
N LYS A 293 22.68 -3.27 -0.20
CA LYS A 293 22.65 -1.96 -0.86
C LYS A 293 21.30 -1.26 -0.94
N VAL A 294 20.19 -1.99 -0.85
CA VAL A 294 18.84 -1.45 -1.09
C VAL A 294 17.86 -1.92 -0.03
N GLY A 295 16.94 -1.05 0.38
CA GLY A 295 15.87 -1.37 1.32
C GLY A 295 16.31 -1.25 2.77
N SER A 296 15.82 -2.15 3.62
CA SER A 296 16.00 -2.06 5.08
C SER A 296 15.54 -0.71 5.63
N HIS A 297 14.43 -0.19 5.11
CA HIS A 297 13.85 1.08 5.52
C HIS A 297 12.93 0.89 6.74
N ILE A 298 12.70 1.96 7.47
CA ILE A 298 11.67 2.02 8.51
C ILE A 298 10.74 3.18 8.18
N VAL A 299 9.45 2.88 8.02
CA VAL A 299 8.40 3.90 7.98
C VAL A 299 7.56 3.69 9.24
N ARG A 300 7.50 4.69 10.13
CA ARG A 300 6.77 4.50 11.39
C ARG A 300 6.09 5.71 11.97
N ARG A 301 4.95 5.51 12.63
CA ARG A 301 4.19 6.62 13.29
C ARG A 301 3.87 7.77 12.33
N CYS A 302 3.71 7.46 11.06
CA CYS A 302 3.33 8.42 10.04
C CYS A 302 1.82 8.43 9.85
N GLU A 303 1.27 9.61 9.58
CA GLU A 303 -0.10 9.79 9.09
C GLU A 303 -0.04 10.06 7.59
N VAL A 304 -0.62 9.18 6.78
CA VAL A 304 -0.53 9.25 5.31
C VAL A 304 -1.94 9.27 4.73
N HIS A 305 -2.31 10.35 4.07
CA HIS A 305 -3.70 10.51 3.62
C HIS A 305 -3.89 11.32 2.35
N HIS A 306 -5.06 11.17 1.72
CA HIS A 306 -5.48 11.95 0.56
C HIS A 306 -4.43 11.90 -0.58
N CYS A 307 -3.99 10.69 -0.92
CA CYS A 307 -3.10 10.42 -2.05
C CYS A 307 -3.86 9.62 -3.10
N GLU A 308 -3.72 9.95 -4.39
CA GLU A 308 -4.63 9.44 -5.42
C GLU A 308 -4.14 8.18 -6.16
N GLN A 309 -2.99 7.62 -5.78
CA GLN A 309 -2.55 6.29 -6.20
C GLN A 309 -2.28 5.39 -4.99
N THR A 310 -1.31 5.75 -4.14
CA THR A 310 -0.98 4.99 -2.92
C THR A 310 -0.61 5.90 -1.76
N GLY A 311 -0.79 5.39 -0.53
CA GLY A 311 -0.13 5.94 0.64
C GLY A 311 1.36 5.62 0.60
N ILE A 312 1.70 4.35 0.42
CA ILE A 312 3.08 3.84 0.29
C ILE A 312 3.19 2.95 -0.95
N VAL A 313 4.14 3.25 -1.85
CA VAL A 313 4.44 2.43 -3.05
C VAL A 313 5.85 1.86 -3.01
N GLY A 314 6.10 0.75 -3.68
CA GLY A 314 7.47 0.43 -4.11
C GLY A 314 7.64 -0.92 -4.77
N ARG A 315 8.43 -0.98 -5.84
CA ARG A 315 8.99 -2.18 -6.45
C ARG A 315 10.45 -2.31 -6.04
N MET A 316 10.87 -3.47 -5.54
CA MET A 316 12.25 -3.83 -5.18
C MET A 316 12.89 -3.00 -4.06
N GLY A 317 12.70 -1.67 -4.03
CA GLY A 317 13.36 -0.78 -3.07
C GLY A 317 12.91 -0.97 -1.62
N ALA A 318 11.78 -1.63 -1.38
CA ALA A 318 11.22 -1.85 -0.05
C ALA A 318 11.71 -3.14 0.64
N VAL A 319 12.50 -3.99 -0.01
CA VAL A 319 12.96 -5.26 0.58
C VAL A 319 13.55 -5.08 1.99
N PHE A 320 13.26 -6.02 2.89
CA PHE A 320 13.72 -6.04 4.29
C PHE A 320 13.24 -4.86 5.16
N SER A 321 12.26 -4.08 4.69
CA SER A 321 11.78 -2.89 5.41
C SER A 321 10.71 -3.21 6.45
N VAL A 322 10.54 -2.32 7.42
CA VAL A 322 9.47 -2.35 8.41
C VAL A 322 8.57 -1.14 8.20
N ILE A 323 7.26 -1.39 8.10
CA ILE A 323 6.21 -0.36 8.06
C ILE A 323 5.35 -0.57 9.30
N GLU A 324 5.44 0.33 10.28
CA GLU A 324 4.80 0.12 11.57
C GLU A 324 4.15 1.33 12.22
N ASP A 325 3.08 1.11 12.98
CA ASP A 325 2.43 2.17 13.77
C ASP A 325 1.96 3.35 12.90
N CYS A 326 1.71 3.14 11.60
CA CYS A 326 1.22 4.18 10.69
C CYS A 326 -0.31 4.22 10.65
N HIS A 327 -0.84 5.42 10.43
CA HIS A 327 -2.26 5.66 10.13
C HIS A 327 -2.38 6.05 8.65
N ILE A 328 -2.99 5.19 7.83
CA ILE A 328 -3.06 5.34 6.37
C ILE A 328 -4.51 5.37 5.94
N HIS A 329 -4.97 6.48 5.35
CA HIS A 329 -6.38 6.61 5.01
C HIS A 329 -6.69 7.53 3.84
N HIS A 330 -7.88 7.37 3.25
CA HIS A 330 -8.35 8.20 2.14
C HIS A 330 -7.39 8.13 0.94
N ILE A 331 -7.17 6.91 0.46
CA ILE A 331 -6.22 6.64 -0.63
C ILE A 331 -7.00 6.22 -1.88
N CYS A 332 -6.84 6.99 -2.95
CA CYS A 332 -7.55 6.83 -4.22
C CYS A 332 -9.08 7.05 -4.11
N ASN A 333 -9.53 7.91 -3.18
CA ASN A 333 -10.95 8.12 -2.91
C ASN A 333 -11.64 9.06 -3.90
N SER A 334 -10.88 9.95 -4.56
CA SER A 334 -11.47 10.82 -5.58
C SER A 334 -11.93 10.04 -6.81
N GLN A 335 -11.36 8.85 -7.03
CA GLN A 335 -11.61 7.99 -8.19
C GLN A 335 -11.33 8.70 -9.54
N GLN A 336 -10.56 9.80 -9.52
CA GLN A 336 -10.10 10.49 -10.72
C GLN A 336 -9.01 9.71 -11.45
N LEU A 337 -8.24 8.92 -10.69
CA LEU A 337 -7.24 7.99 -11.18
C LEU A 337 -7.74 6.56 -10.94
N GLY A 338 -7.25 5.62 -11.74
CA GLY A 338 -7.63 4.22 -11.65
C GLY A 338 -6.66 3.35 -12.43
N GLY A 339 -6.32 2.20 -11.86
CA GLY A 339 -5.38 1.27 -12.44
C GLY A 339 -4.90 0.24 -11.43
N ALA A 340 -4.29 -0.82 -11.93
CA ALA A 340 -3.74 -1.92 -11.14
C ALA A 340 -2.46 -1.52 -10.37
N GLU A 341 -2.43 -0.32 -9.76
CA GLU A 341 -1.32 0.18 -8.94
C GLU A 341 -1.79 1.00 -7.72
N THR A 342 -3.02 0.75 -7.25
CA THR A 342 -3.68 1.56 -6.21
C THR A 342 -3.97 0.75 -4.94
N ALA A 343 -3.52 1.25 -3.78
CA ALA A 343 -3.77 0.68 -2.44
C ALA A 343 -3.23 1.63 -1.36
N GLY A 344 -3.64 1.47 -0.10
CA GLY A 344 -3.00 2.12 1.04
C GLY A 344 -1.49 1.86 1.06
N ILE A 345 -1.10 0.59 0.96
CA ILE A 345 0.28 0.14 0.74
C ILE A 345 0.30 -0.78 -0.48
N LYS A 346 1.04 -0.44 -1.55
CA LYS A 346 1.34 -1.36 -2.66
C LYS A 346 2.83 -1.62 -2.79
N LEU A 347 3.26 -2.85 -2.51
CA LEU A 347 4.66 -3.25 -2.64
C LEU A 347 4.81 -4.43 -3.59
N HIS A 348 5.84 -4.37 -4.42
CA HIS A 348 6.25 -5.48 -5.25
C HIS A 348 7.64 -5.95 -4.87
N ALA A 349 7.83 -7.28 -4.82
CA ALA A 349 9.01 -7.89 -4.20
C ALA A 349 9.17 -7.43 -2.75
N ALA A 350 8.11 -7.60 -1.95
CA ALA A 350 8.07 -7.33 -0.52
C ALA A 350 8.86 -8.38 0.29
N ILE A 351 10.09 -8.71 -0.14
CA ILE A 351 10.91 -9.77 0.44
C ILE A 351 11.27 -9.39 1.87
N ASP A 352 10.96 -10.27 2.83
CA ASP A 352 11.13 -10.07 4.28
C ASP A 352 10.58 -8.72 4.79
N VAL A 353 9.57 -8.13 4.13
CA VAL A 353 8.93 -6.90 4.60
C VAL A 353 7.98 -7.21 5.77
N ILE A 354 8.03 -6.39 6.81
CA ILE A 354 7.10 -6.48 7.94
C ILE A 354 6.19 -5.25 7.93
N ALA A 355 4.89 -5.46 7.68
CA ALA A 355 3.85 -4.46 7.86
C ALA A 355 3.09 -4.76 9.15
N ARG A 356 3.33 -3.99 10.22
CA ARG A 356 2.76 -4.30 11.54
C ARG A 356 2.13 -3.14 12.28
N ARG A 357 1.05 -3.40 13.03
CA ARG A 357 0.40 -2.39 13.87
C ARG A 357 0.04 -1.11 13.10
N ASN A 358 -0.41 -1.23 11.86
CA ASN A 358 -0.92 -0.09 11.11
C ASN A 358 -2.44 -0.01 11.21
N HIS A 359 -2.97 1.20 11.14
CA HIS A 359 -4.40 1.47 11.01
C HIS A 359 -4.67 1.95 9.59
N ILE A 360 -5.37 1.13 8.79
CA ILE A 360 -5.58 1.36 7.35
C ILE A 360 -7.06 1.34 7.02
N HIS A 361 -7.62 2.49 6.64
CA HIS A 361 -9.04 2.60 6.36
C HIS A 361 -9.39 3.57 5.25
N HIS A 362 -10.59 3.43 4.68
CA HIS A 362 -11.07 4.31 3.62
C HIS A 362 -10.06 4.40 2.45
N CYS A 363 -9.42 3.29 2.11
CA CYS A 363 -8.59 3.16 0.93
C CYS A 363 -9.35 2.33 -0.10
N ILE A 364 -9.09 2.55 -1.40
CA ILE A 364 -9.57 1.62 -2.45
C ILE A 364 -9.28 0.15 -2.08
N MET A 365 -8.16 -0.08 -1.41
CA MET A 365 -7.70 -1.35 -0.85
C MET A 365 -6.69 -1.07 0.25
N GLY A 366 -6.59 -1.94 1.28
CA GLY A 366 -5.65 -1.77 2.39
C GLY A 366 -4.18 -2.00 1.99
N ILE A 367 -3.77 -3.27 1.92
CA ILE A 367 -2.40 -3.69 1.53
C ILE A 367 -2.45 -4.56 0.28
N TRP A 368 -1.60 -4.27 -0.69
CA TRP A 368 -1.35 -5.10 -1.86
C TRP A 368 0.13 -5.46 -1.94
N PHE A 369 0.46 -6.72 -1.70
CA PHE A 369 1.78 -7.27 -2.01
C PHE A 369 1.70 -8.04 -3.32
N ASP A 370 2.29 -7.45 -4.36
CA ASP A 370 2.15 -7.84 -5.75
C ASP A 370 3.49 -8.39 -6.27
N TRP A 371 3.55 -9.69 -6.55
CA TRP A 371 4.74 -10.48 -6.84
C TRP A 371 5.71 -10.60 -5.67
N GLN A 372 6.35 -11.77 -5.56
CA GLN A 372 7.59 -11.96 -4.79
C GLN A 372 7.47 -11.54 -3.31
N ALA A 373 6.29 -11.70 -2.70
CA ALA A 373 6.04 -11.48 -1.27
C ALA A 373 6.65 -12.59 -0.39
N GLN A 374 7.92 -12.90 -0.60
CA GLN A 374 8.62 -14.02 0.02
C GLN A 374 9.19 -13.62 1.39
N GLY A 375 8.79 -14.30 2.45
CA GLY A 375 9.15 -13.95 3.83
C GLY A 375 8.40 -12.75 4.39
N ALA A 376 7.43 -12.20 3.64
CA ALA A 376 6.65 -11.05 4.06
C ALA A 376 5.75 -11.38 5.26
N ARG A 377 5.57 -10.43 6.17
CA ARG A 377 4.68 -10.56 7.33
C ARG A 377 3.76 -9.35 7.49
N ILE A 378 2.46 -9.58 7.50
CA ILE A 378 1.41 -8.59 7.77
C ILE A 378 0.79 -8.93 9.12
N THR A 379 1.13 -8.17 10.17
CA THR A 379 0.77 -8.57 11.55
C THR A 379 0.22 -7.47 12.45
N GLY A 380 -0.85 -7.75 13.19
CA GLY A 380 -1.37 -6.79 14.19
C GLY A 380 -2.00 -5.53 13.59
N ASN A 381 -2.43 -5.54 12.33
CA ASN A 381 -3.01 -4.36 11.68
C ASN A 381 -4.52 -4.27 11.93
N LEU A 382 -5.05 -3.03 12.02
CA LEU A 382 -6.47 -2.72 11.98
C LEU A 382 -6.85 -2.24 10.59
N MET A 383 -7.73 -2.96 9.91
CA MET A 383 -8.19 -2.62 8.56
C MET A 383 -9.72 -2.61 8.49
N HIS A 384 -10.31 -1.50 8.05
CA HIS A 384 -11.76 -1.34 7.93
C HIS A 384 -12.14 -0.31 6.87
N ASP A 385 -13.36 -0.37 6.36
CA ASP A 385 -13.86 0.55 5.32
C ASP A 385 -12.94 0.67 4.10
N ASN A 386 -12.19 -0.39 3.76
CA ASN A 386 -11.37 -0.45 2.56
C ASN A 386 -12.22 -0.93 1.39
N HIS A 387 -13.28 -0.15 1.11
CA HIS A 387 -14.24 -0.36 0.02
C HIS A 387 -15.05 0.92 -0.21
N PRO A 388 -15.66 1.10 -1.40
CA PRO A 388 -16.49 2.27 -1.66
C PRO A 388 -17.60 2.46 -0.63
N PRO A 389 -17.92 3.71 -0.25
CA PRO A 389 -19.05 4.00 0.62
C PRO A 389 -20.35 3.61 -0.07
N ARG A 390 -21.38 3.35 0.73
CA ARG A 390 -22.69 2.91 0.21
C ARG A 390 -23.24 3.94 -0.78
N GLY A 391 -23.52 3.50 -2.01
CA GLY A 391 -24.09 4.33 -3.06
C GLY A 391 -23.06 4.90 -4.06
N ALA A 392 -21.77 4.89 -3.72
CA ALA A 392 -20.72 5.22 -4.67
C ALA A 392 -20.66 4.16 -5.79
N LYS A 393 -20.47 4.62 -7.03
CA LYS A 393 -20.28 3.74 -8.18
C LYS A 393 -18.78 3.53 -8.41
N PRO A 394 -18.32 2.33 -8.80
CA PRO A 394 -16.93 2.17 -9.20
C PRO A 394 -16.65 2.99 -10.47
N ALA A 395 -15.60 3.80 -10.45
CA ALA A 395 -15.15 4.50 -11.65
C ALA A 395 -14.64 3.49 -12.70
N GLN A 396 -14.76 3.84 -13.98
CA GLN A 396 -14.18 3.01 -15.04
C GLN A 396 -12.66 2.93 -14.89
N GLY A 397 -12.12 1.71 -14.79
CA GLY A 397 -10.70 1.46 -14.58
C GLY A 397 -10.27 1.46 -13.10
N ALA A 398 -11.18 1.71 -12.16
CA ALA A 398 -10.92 1.53 -10.74
C ALA A 398 -10.69 0.04 -10.40
N MET A 399 -9.84 -0.20 -9.41
CA MET A 399 -9.62 -1.54 -8.87
C MET A 399 -10.76 -1.93 -7.93
N PHE A 400 -10.95 -3.24 -7.77
CA PHE A 400 -11.79 -3.80 -6.72
C PHE A 400 -11.13 -3.60 -5.33
N SER A 401 -11.86 -3.95 -4.27
CA SER A 401 -11.56 -3.53 -2.90
C SER A 401 -11.50 -4.69 -1.91
N GLN A 402 -10.51 -4.64 -1.00
CA GLN A 402 -10.24 -5.62 0.03
C GLN A 402 -9.28 -5.04 1.09
N ASP A 403 -9.20 -5.67 2.26
CA ASP A 403 -8.18 -5.33 3.26
C ASP A 403 -6.77 -5.75 2.82
N ILE A 404 -6.59 -6.99 2.35
CA ILE A 404 -5.30 -7.52 1.92
C ILE A 404 -5.40 -8.18 0.55
N PHE A 405 -4.42 -7.94 -0.31
CA PHE A 405 -4.27 -8.57 -1.62
C PHE A 405 -2.85 -9.11 -1.79
N ILE A 406 -2.70 -10.43 -1.92
CA ILE A 406 -1.44 -11.09 -2.25
C ILE A 406 -1.54 -11.65 -3.66
N GLU A 407 -0.78 -11.08 -4.60
CA GLU A 407 -0.88 -11.43 -6.01
C GLU A 407 0.41 -12.06 -6.54
N VAL A 408 0.28 -13.19 -7.23
CA VAL A 408 1.35 -13.95 -7.89
C VAL A 408 2.66 -14.06 -7.09
N GLY A 409 2.52 -14.33 -5.80
CA GLY A 409 3.61 -14.72 -4.91
C GLY A 409 3.62 -16.24 -4.68
N HIS A 410 4.81 -16.75 -4.34
CA HIS A 410 5.02 -18.17 -3.99
C HIS A 410 5.28 -18.39 -2.49
N GLY A 411 5.01 -17.36 -1.68
CA GLY A 411 5.26 -17.37 -0.24
C GLY A 411 6.73 -17.51 0.17
N PRO A 412 6.99 -17.85 1.44
CA PRO A 412 6.02 -17.87 2.52
C PRO A 412 5.57 -16.44 2.84
N THR A 413 4.26 -16.15 2.76
CA THR A 413 3.67 -14.89 3.22
C THR A 413 2.85 -15.16 4.48
N LEU A 414 3.12 -14.46 5.58
CA LEU A 414 2.38 -14.62 6.83
C LEU A 414 1.44 -13.43 7.08
N ILE A 415 0.17 -13.71 7.30
CA ILE A 415 -0.88 -12.76 7.68
C ILE A 415 -1.39 -13.19 9.05
N ASP A 416 -0.96 -12.51 10.12
CA ASP A 416 -1.28 -12.95 11.48
C ASP A 416 -1.77 -11.87 12.44
N ASN A 417 -2.66 -12.25 13.36
CA ASN A 417 -3.16 -11.35 14.39
C ASN A 417 -3.77 -10.04 13.84
N ASN A 418 -4.41 -10.02 12.67
CA ASN A 418 -5.02 -8.80 12.13
C ASN A 418 -6.52 -8.71 12.44
N LEU A 419 -7.05 -7.49 12.44
CA LEU A 419 -8.48 -7.17 12.42
C LEU A 419 -8.86 -6.76 11.00
N LEU A 420 -9.49 -7.66 10.25
CA LEU A 420 -9.87 -7.47 8.84
C LEU A 420 -11.39 -7.30 8.74
N LEU A 421 -11.84 -6.05 8.79
CA LEU A 421 -13.24 -5.71 9.03
C LEU A 421 -14.00 -5.29 7.76
N SER A 422 -13.32 -5.18 6.61
CA SER A 422 -13.95 -4.82 5.33
C SER A 422 -14.75 -5.99 4.70
N ARG A 423 -15.54 -5.71 3.66
CA ARG A 423 -16.39 -6.71 2.97
C ARG A 423 -15.60 -7.88 2.38
N GLN A 424 -14.38 -7.62 1.91
CA GLN A 424 -13.42 -8.62 1.46
C GLN A 424 -12.18 -8.53 2.34
N SER A 425 -11.77 -9.65 2.94
CA SER A 425 -10.62 -9.67 3.85
C SER A 425 -9.32 -9.94 3.09
N VAL A 426 -9.22 -11.07 2.39
CA VAL A 426 -7.98 -11.46 1.70
C VAL A 426 -8.26 -11.92 0.27
N CYS A 427 -7.73 -11.20 -0.70
CA CYS A 427 -7.67 -11.59 -2.11
C CYS A 427 -6.36 -12.34 -2.36
N MET A 428 -6.41 -13.56 -2.90
CA MET A 428 -5.23 -14.45 -2.94
C MET A 428 -5.09 -15.29 -4.24
N PRO A 429 -4.90 -14.64 -5.40
CA PRO A 429 -4.39 -15.29 -6.61
C PRO A 429 -2.86 -15.52 -6.48
N SER A 430 -2.48 -16.35 -5.51
CA SER A 430 -1.10 -16.68 -5.12
C SER A 430 -1.08 -18.09 -4.50
N GLU A 431 0.08 -18.49 -3.97
CA GLU A 431 0.30 -19.71 -3.18
C GLU A 431 1.31 -19.45 -2.05
N GLY A 432 1.40 -20.37 -1.07
CA GLY A 432 2.37 -20.24 0.01
C GLY A 432 1.98 -19.23 1.10
N ILE A 433 0.68 -18.99 1.32
CA ILE A 433 0.18 -17.99 2.26
C ILE A 433 -0.27 -18.66 3.57
N ALA A 434 0.07 -18.07 4.70
CA ALA A 434 -0.44 -18.45 6.02
C ALA A 434 -1.31 -17.34 6.62
N CYS A 435 -2.59 -17.61 6.87
CA CYS A 435 -3.49 -16.77 7.63
C CYS A 435 -3.67 -17.34 9.03
N VAL A 436 -3.14 -16.67 10.07
CA VAL A 436 -3.12 -17.20 11.43
C VAL A 436 -3.67 -16.22 12.47
N HIS A 437 -4.58 -16.64 13.35
CA HIS A 437 -5.05 -15.77 14.45
C HIS A 437 -5.69 -14.45 14.00
N ASN A 438 -6.31 -14.36 12.82
CA ASN A 438 -7.00 -13.15 12.40
C ASN A 438 -8.48 -13.14 12.83
N LEU A 439 -9.08 -11.95 12.94
CA LEU A 439 -10.53 -11.76 12.94
C LEU A 439 -10.93 -11.27 11.55
N MET A 440 -11.76 -12.03 10.84
CA MET A 440 -12.18 -11.76 9.46
C MET A 440 -13.69 -11.60 9.36
N LEU A 441 -14.12 -10.41 8.93
CA LEU A 441 -15.52 -10.10 8.63
C LEU A 441 -15.83 -10.21 7.13
N GLY A 442 -14.80 -10.32 6.30
CA GLY A 442 -14.89 -10.37 4.84
C GLY A 442 -14.45 -11.71 4.26
N ALA A 443 -14.76 -11.89 2.98
CA ALA A 443 -14.50 -13.13 2.26
C ALA A 443 -13.04 -13.27 1.81
N PHE A 444 -12.64 -14.52 1.51
CA PHE A 444 -11.53 -14.81 0.62
C PHE A 444 -11.98 -14.67 -0.83
N THR A 445 -11.18 -14.02 -1.68
CA THR A 445 -11.54 -13.77 -3.10
C THR A 445 -10.43 -14.16 -4.06
N LEU A 446 -10.81 -14.34 -5.34
CA LEU A 446 -9.94 -14.85 -6.42
C LEU A 446 -9.30 -16.21 -6.10
N ILE A 447 -10.00 -17.08 -5.37
CA ILE A 447 -9.54 -18.44 -5.12
C ILE A 447 -9.52 -19.22 -6.44
N ASN A 448 -8.35 -19.76 -6.79
CA ASN A 448 -8.11 -20.46 -8.06
C ASN A 448 -8.43 -19.61 -9.31
N ALA A 449 -8.16 -18.31 -9.26
CA ALA A 449 -8.37 -17.37 -10.36
C ALA A 449 -7.36 -16.22 -10.31
N GLY A 450 -7.48 -15.26 -11.22
CA GLY A 450 -6.72 -13.99 -11.17
C GLY A 450 -5.24 -14.07 -11.58
N VAL A 451 -4.69 -15.25 -11.84
CA VAL A 451 -3.27 -15.43 -12.21
C VAL A 451 -3.04 -15.49 -13.72
N ASP A 452 -3.81 -16.29 -14.43
CA ASP A 452 -3.57 -16.59 -15.85
C ASP A 452 -4.49 -15.78 -16.77
N SER A 453 -4.01 -15.51 -17.97
CA SER A 453 -4.82 -14.94 -19.05
C SER A 453 -5.20 -16.02 -20.06
N VAL A 454 -6.35 -15.84 -20.73
CA VAL A 454 -6.72 -16.64 -21.90
C VAL A 454 -6.59 -15.77 -23.13
N VAL A 455 -5.59 -16.04 -23.97
CA VAL A 455 -5.31 -15.29 -25.20
C VAL A 455 -5.31 -16.26 -26.37
N ASN A 456 -6.02 -15.93 -27.45
CA ASN A 456 -6.14 -16.81 -28.63
C ASN A 456 -6.61 -18.25 -28.31
N GLY A 457 -7.44 -18.41 -27.27
CA GLY A 457 -7.91 -19.72 -26.80
C GLY A 457 -6.85 -20.57 -26.11
N GLN A 458 -5.69 -20.00 -25.77
CA GLN A 458 -4.61 -20.64 -25.03
C GLN A 458 -4.46 -20.02 -23.65
N ARG A 459 -4.13 -20.86 -22.66
CA ARG A 459 -3.73 -20.42 -21.33
C ARG A 459 -2.35 -19.79 -21.42
N GLU A 460 -2.24 -18.54 -21.01
CA GLU A 460 -1.00 -17.77 -20.92
C GLU A 460 -0.66 -17.56 -19.45
N PRO A 461 0.15 -18.45 -18.86
CA PRO A 461 0.49 -18.37 -17.45
C PRO A 461 1.46 -17.22 -17.14
N ARG A 462 1.26 -16.60 -15.97
CA ARG A 462 2.22 -15.63 -15.44
C ARG A 462 3.32 -16.34 -14.67
N TYR A 463 4.52 -16.36 -15.25
CA TYR A 463 5.73 -16.75 -14.52
C TYR A 463 6.26 -15.58 -13.71
N THR A 464 6.41 -15.79 -12.40
CA THR A 464 6.93 -14.83 -11.44
C THR A 464 8.15 -15.39 -10.72
N PRO A 465 9.09 -14.54 -10.28
CA PRO A 465 10.29 -15.02 -9.58
C PRO A 465 9.99 -15.48 -8.15
N TYR A 466 10.80 -16.42 -7.68
CA TYR A 466 11.06 -16.65 -6.26
C TYR A 466 12.58 -16.55 -6.00
N HIS A 467 12.95 -16.37 -4.74
CA HIS A 467 14.26 -15.91 -4.33
C HIS A 467 15.01 -16.90 -3.45
N ILE A 468 16.33 -16.73 -3.39
CA ILE A 468 17.12 -17.33 -2.31
C ILE A 468 16.58 -16.79 -0.98
N ARG A 469 16.46 -17.67 0.02
CA ARG A 469 15.92 -17.34 1.34
C ARG A 469 16.58 -16.09 1.94
N HIS A 470 15.77 -15.12 2.33
CA HIS A 470 16.18 -13.84 2.94
C HIS A 470 17.16 -13.01 2.10
N ARG A 471 17.09 -13.15 0.77
CA ARG A 471 17.99 -12.56 -0.21
C ARG A 471 17.19 -12.02 -1.40
N THR A 472 17.80 -11.13 -2.18
CA THR A 472 17.15 -10.59 -3.40
C THR A 472 17.47 -11.42 -4.62
N GLU A 473 18.54 -12.21 -4.59
CA GLU A 473 18.97 -13.10 -5.66
C GLU A 473 17.83 -14.06 -6.07
N VAL A 474 17.55 -14.13 -7.38
CA VAL A 474 16.50 -14.97 -7.94
C VAL A 474 16.94 -16.43 -7.90
N ALA A 475 16.13 -17.29 -7.30
CA ALA A 475 16.35 -18.75 -7.28
C ALA A 475 15.68 -19.44 -8.47
N GLY A 476 14.53 -18.94 -8.92
CA GLY A 476 13.83 -19.47 -10.09
C GLY A 476 12.60 -18.64 -10.46
N PHE A 477 11.85 -19.15 -11.44
CA PHE A 477 10.57 -18.58 -11.86
C PHE A 477 9.56 -19.71 -11.97
N MET A 478 8.34 -19.48 -11.49
CA MET A 478 7.26 -20.45 -11.59
C MET A 478 5.93 -19.74 -11.84
N THR A 479 4.96 -20.47 -12.41
CA THR A 479 3.57 -20.01 -12.46
C THR A 479 2.85 -20.41 -11.17
N ILE A 480 1.74 -19.75 -10.85
CA ILE A 480 0.94 -20.12 -9.68
C ILE A 480 0.16 -21.41 -9.96
N LEU A 481 0.33 -22.40 -9.09
CA LEU A 481 -0.41 -23.66 -9.09
C LEU A 481 -1.67 -23.57 -8.23
N HIS A 482 -1.76 -22.55 -7.35
CA HIS A 482 -2.79 -22.38 -6.33
C HIS A 482 -2.76 -23.48 -5.25
N GLY A 483 -3.21 -23.12 -4.04
CA GLY A 483 -3.05 -23.94 -2.85
C GLY A 483 -1.73 -23.62 -2.14
N ASP A 484 -1.17 -24.60 -1.43
CA ASP A 484 -0.05 -24.39 -0.51
C ASP A 484 -0.35 -23.31 0.56
N ASP A 485 -1.60 -23.27 1.01
CA ASP A 485 -2.08 -22.26 1.96
C ASP A 485 -2.38 -22.87 3.33
N ARG A 486 -2.16 -22.07 4.38
CA ARG A 486 -2.32 -22.45 5.79
C ARG A 486 -3.31 -21.51 6.46
N ILE A 487 -4.47 -22.01 6.87
CA ILE A 487 -5.53 -21.22 7.51
C ILE A 487 -5.74 -21.75 8.92
N TYR A 488 -5.10 -21.11 9.90
CA TYR A 488 -5.06 -21.59 11.27
C TYR A 488 -5.62 -20.61 12.30
N ASN A 489 -6.42 -21.12 13.24
CA ASN A 489 -6.82 -20.36 14.42
C ASN A 489 -7.47 -18.99 14.13
N ASN A 490 -8.17 -18.82 13.01
CA ASN A 490 -8.87 -17.57 12.69
C ASN A 490 -10.30 -17.56 13.24
N ILE A 491 -10.88 -16.37 13.43
CA ILE A 491 -12.30 -16.18 13.66
C ILE A 491 -12.94 -15.61 12.41
N PHE A 492 -13.93 -16.31 11.88
CA PHE A 492 -14.72 -15.93 10.71
C PHE A 492 -16.15 -15.58 11.11
N ILE A 493 -16.63 -14.41 10.69
CA ILE A 493 -18.00 -13.97 10.96
C ILE A 493 -18.58 -13.44 9.66
N GLN A 494 -19.68 -14.03 9.20
CA GLN A 494 -20.48 -13.40 8.15
C GLN A 494 -21.18 -12.16 8.74
N HIS A 495 -20.50 -11.02 8.68
CA HIS A 495 -20.97 -9.75 9.22
C HIS A 495 -21.65 -8.91 8.14
N HIS A 496 -21.01 -8.79 6.98
CA HIS A 496 -21.54 -8.04 5.84
C HIS A 496 -22.63 -8.84 5.12
N GLU A 497 -23.65 -8.15 4.63
CA GLU A 497 -24.72 -8.75 3.83
C GLU A 497 -24.17 -9.25 2.49
N ILE A 498 -24.56 -10.47 2.10
CA ILE A 498 -24.30 -11.03 0.77
C ILE A 498 -25.28 -10.38 -0.22
N THR A 499 -24.76 -9.54 -1.10
CA THR A 499 -25.56 -8.80 -2.09
C THR A 499 -25.81 -9.60 -3.37
N ASP A 500 -24.92 -10.53 -3.69
CA ASP A 500 -25.04 -11.41 -4.85
C ASP A 500 -24.61 -12.84 -4.49
N PRO A 501 -25.57 -13.72 -4.13
CA PRO A 501 -25.28 -15.09 -3.75
C PRO A 501 -24.92 -15.99 -4.94
N THR A 502 -24.93 -15.48 -6.18
CA THR A 502 -24.58 -16.27 -7.37
C THR A 502 -23.10 -16.21 -7.73
N ARG A 503 -22.33 -15.37 -7.02
CA ARG A 503 -20.89 -15.25 -7.25
C ARG A 503 -20.15 -16.46 -6.73
N GLU A 504 -19.18 -16.88 -7.52
CA GLU A 504 -18.25 -17.95 -7.15
C GLU A 504 -17.01 -17.37 -6.45
N PRO A 505 -16.27 -18.16 -5.66
CA PRO A 505 -15.06 -17.71 -4.98
C PRO A 505 -13.94 -17.18 -5.90
N SER A 506 -14.00 -17.52 -7.19
CA SER A 506 -13.10 -17.03 -8.23
C SER A 506 -13.35 -15.56 -8.61
N ALA A 507 -14.43 -14.94 -8.13
CA ALA A 507 -14.74 -13.53 -8.35
C ALA A 507 -14.00 -12.63 -7.35
N ASN A 508 -13.59 -11.44 -7.80
CA ASN A 508 -12.89 -10.46 -6.96
C ASN A 508 -13.77 -9.78 -5.90
N ASN A 509 -15.08 -9.96 -6.01
CA ASN A 509 -16.11 -9.35 -5.19
C ASN A 509 -17.04 -10.43 -4.61
N TYR A 510 -16.51 -11.63 -4.37
CA TYR A 510 -17.17 -12.67 -3.58
C TYR A 510 -17.35 -12.19 -2.12
N GLU A 511 -18.46 -12.58 -1.49
CA GLU A 511 -18.91 -11.99 -0.21
C GLU A 511 -19.22 -13.02 0.89
N VAL A 512 -19.09 -14.32 0.59
CA VAL A 512 -19.31 -15.37 1.58
C VAL A 512 -18.04 -15.57 2.40
N VAL A 513 -18.15 -15.40 3.70
CA VAL A 513 -17.05 -15.52 4.66
C VAL A 513 -16.82 -16.98 5.03
N GLY A 514 -15.56 -17.35 5.30
CA GLY A 514 -15.18 -18.68 5.75
C GLY A 514 -14.26 -19.42 4.77
N THR A 515 -14.09 -20.72 4.97
CA THR A 515 -13.04 -21.52 4.31
C THR A 515 -13.56 -22.57 3.33
N ALA A 516 -14.87 -22.67 3.10
CA ALA A 516 -15.41 -23.56 2.06
C ALA A 516 -14.81 -23.33 0.65
N PRO A 517 -14.40 -22.11 0.24
CA PRO A 517 -13.69 -21.93 -1.03
C PRO A 517 -12.46 -22.82 -1.25
N PHE A 518 -11.83 -23.30 -0.18
CA PHE A 518 -10.64 -24.16 -0.25
C PHE A 518 -10.96 -25.64 -0.52
N ASP A 519 -12.24 -26.03 -0.59
CA ASP A 519 -12.69 -27.41 -0.86
C ASP A 519 -12.24 -27.99 -2.21
N ILE A 520 -11.77 -27.13 -3.11
CA ILE A 520 -11.28 -27.51 -4.44
C ILE A 520 -9.82 -27.98 -4.42
N PHE A 521 -9.09 -27.75 -3.33
CA PHE A 521 -7.70 -28.14 -3.18
C PHE A 521 -7.57 -29.48 -2.47
N PRO A 522 -6.54 -30.29 -2.80
CA PRO A 522 -6.35 -31.58 -2.15
C PRO A 522 -5.85 -31.42 -0.71
N THR A 523 -6.07 -32.45 0.11
CA THR A 523 -5.29 -32.64 1.33
C THR A 523 -3.86 -33.07 1.00
N TYR A 524 -2.94 -32.93 1.96
CA TYR A 524 -1.56 -33.40 1.76
C TYR A 524 -1.50 -34.90 1.45
N GLU A 525 -2.31 -35.71 2.15
CA GLU A 525 -2.36 -37.16 1.93
C GLU A 525 -2.87 -37.53 0.53
N GLU A 526 -3.87 -36.81 0.01
CA GLU A 526 -4.36 -37.01 -1.36
C GLU A 526 -3.31 -36.60 -2.39
N TRP A 527 -2.65 -35.46 -2.18
CA TRP A 527 -1.63 -34.95 -3.09
C TRP A 527 -0.38 -35.85 -3.14
N ILE A 528 0.17 -36.22 -1.98
CA ILE A 528 1.44 -36.97 -1.91
C ILE A 528 1.29 -38.42 -2.44
N ALA A 529 0.10 -39.00 -2.34
CA ALA A 529 -0.17 -40.36 -2.80
C ALA A 529 0.05 -40.55 -4.32
N HIS A 530 0.06 -39.46 -5.09
CA HIS A 530 0.32 -39.50 -6.53
C HIS A 530 1.79 -39.68 -6.92
N PHE A 531 2.74 -39.40 -6.01
CA PHE A 531 4.17 -39.34 -6.34
C PHE A 531 4.93 -40.67 -6.21
N GLU A 532 4.24 -41.75 -5.82
CA GLU A 532 4.76 -43.12 -5.85
C GLU A 532 6.18 -43.26 -5.25
N LEU A 533 6.39 -42.67 -4.07
CA LEU A 533 7.73 -42.42 -3.47
C LEU A 533 8.60 -43.67 -3.23
N ASP A 534 8.00 -44.85 -3.31
CA ASP A 534 8.55 -46.17 -3.06
C ASP A 534 8.93 -46.95 -4.34
N ARG A 535 8.88 -46.29 -5.52
CA ARG A 535 9.39 -46.83 -6.80
C ARG A 535 10.17 -45.78 -7.60
N GLU A 536 10.84 -46.23 -8.67
CA GLU A 536 11.52 -45.32 -9.60
C GLU A 536 10.51 -44.37 -10.28
N PRO A 537 10.78 -43.05 -10.32
CA PRO A 537 9.81 -42.05 -10.79
C PRO A 537 9.63 -42.07 -12.32
N ASP A 538 8.39 -41.96 -12.78
CA ASP A 538 8.03 -41.74 -14.19
C ASP A 538 7.67 -40.26 -14.43
N MET A 539 8.58 -39.52 -15.06
CA MET A 539 8.39 -38.09 -15.34
C MET A 539 7.13 -37.80 -16.17
N GLY A 540 6.77 -38.67 -17.11
CA GLY A 540 5.61 -38.46 -17.98
C GLY A 540 4.31 -38.66 -17.22
N ALA A 541 4.23 -39.71 -16.40
CA ALA A 541 3.06 -39.99 -15.57
C ALA A 541 2.84 -38.93 -14.47
N LEU A 542 3.93 -38.45 -13.87
CA LEU A 542 3.90 -37.49 -12.76
C LEU A 542 3.64 -36.04 -13.21
N ALA A 543 3.83 -35.71 -14.49
CA ALA A 543 3.70 -34.35 -15.00
C ALA A 543 2.35 -33.69 -14.64
N GLN A 544 1.24 -34.42 -14.71
CA GLN A 544 -0.08 -33.86 -14.37
C GLN A 544 -0.19 -33.39 -12.91
N TYR A 545 0.58 -34.01 -12.00
CA TYR A 545 0.56 -33.69 -10.57
C TYR A 545 1.57 -32.59 -10.24
N HIS A 546 2.70 -32.51 -10.96
CA HIS A 546 3.64 -31.39 -10.87
C HIS A 546 3.03 -30.05 -11.29
N PHE A 547 2.01 -30.06 -12.16
CA PHE A 547 1.29 -28.87 -12.62
C PHE A 547 -0.16 -28.82 -12.12
N GLY A 548 -0.50 -29.64 -11.12
CA GLY A 548 -1.80 -29.64 -10.45
C GLY A 548 -1.81 -28.69 -9.25
N HIS A 549 -2.98 -28.56 -8.62
CA HIS A 549 -3.11 -27.77 -7.39
C HIS A 549 -2.28 -28.35 -6.24
N LEU A 550 -1.73 -27.45 -5.43
CA LEU A 550 -1.01 -27.77 -4.20
C LEU A 550 -1.99 -28.00 -3.04
N PRO A 551 -1.60 -28.78 -2.02
CA PRO A 551 -2.47 -29.07 -0.89
C PRO A 551 -2.67 -27.84 0.00
N VAL A 552 -3.74 -27.85 0.78
CA VAL A 552 -4.03 -26.80 1.78
C VAL A 552 -4.14 -27.40 3.18
N TRP A 553 -3.87 -26.56 4.18
CA TRP A 553 -3.97 -26.92 5.59
C TRP A 553 -4.92 -25.94 6.29
N VAL A 554 -6.04 -26.45 6.77
CA VAL A 554 -7.08 -25.65 7.43
C VAL A 554 -7.44 -26.31 8.75
N GLU A 555 -7.19 -25.63 9.87
CA GLU A 555 -7.43 -26.18 11.21
C GLU A 555 -7.59 -25.10 12.29
N GLY A 556 -8.34 -25.40 13.35
CA GLY A 556 -8.43 -24.58 14.55
C GLY A 556 -9.28 -23.32 14.39
N ASN A 557 -10.01 -23.15 13.29
CA ASN A 557 -10.78 -21.94 13.03
C ASN A 557 -12.16 -21.97 13.71
N ALA A 558 -12.72 -20.78 13.97
CA ALA A 558 -14.07 -20.60 14.52
C ALA A 558 -14.98 -19.83 13.56
N TYR A 559 -16.22 -20.28 13.40
CA TYR A 559 -17.16 -19.81 12.40
C TYR A 559 -18.50 -19.39 13.02
N PHE A 560 -18.92 -18.16 12.71
CA PHE A 560 -20.13 -17.55 13.24
C PHE A 560 -21.02 -16.96 12.16
N ASN A 561 -22.30 -16.78 12.48
CA ASN A 561 -23.29 -16.10 11.64
C ASN A 561 -23.47 -16.70 10.23
N GLY A 562 -23.16 -17.98 10.04
CA GLY A 562 -23.24 -18.64 8.73
C GLY A 562 -21.96 -18.56 7.89
N ALA A 563 -20.82 -18.15 8.48
CA ALA A 563 -19.52 -18.36 7.86
C ALA A 563 -19.31 -19.85 7.53
N THR A 564 -18.75 -20.11 6.36
CA THR A 564 -18.65 -21.46 5.77
C THR A 564 -17.38 -22.19 6.20
N VAL A 565 -17.42 -23.53 6.21
CA VAL A 565 -16.32 -24.37 6.72
C VAL A 565 -15.78 -25.24 5.58
N CYS A 566 -14.46 -25.35 5.48
CA CYS A 566 -13.82 -26.29 4.56
C CYS A 566 -14.15 -27.74 4.95
N LYS A 567 -14.55 -28.56 3.98
CA LYS A 567 -14.87 -29.99 4.19
C LYS A 567 -13.68 -30.82 4.69
N HIS A 568 -12.46 -30.32 4.50
CA HIS A 568 -11.22 -30.97 4.92
C HIS A 568 -10.80 -30.58 6.35
N GLU A 569 -11.38 -29.54 6.94
CA GLU A 569 -11.03 -29.07 8.28
C GLU A 569 -11.61 -30.00 9.36
N ARG A 570 -10.75 -30.74 10.05
CA ARG A 570 -11.17 -31.74 11.05
C ARG A 570 -11.45 -31.15 12.42
N ARG A 571 -10.70 -30.12 12.81
CA ARG A 571 -10.84 -29.46 14.10
C ARG A 571 -11.23 -28.01 13.87
N HIS A 572 -12.48 -27.70 14.19
CA HIS A 572 -13.06 -26.37 14.07
C HIS A 572 -14.15 -26.15 15.10
N PHE A 573 -14.59 -24.91 15.24
CA PHE A 573 -15.77 -24.54 16.03
C PHE A 573 -16.80 -23.82 15.17
N VAL A 574 -18.08 -24.21 15.25
CA VAL A 574 -19.17 -23.55 14.52
C VAL A 574 -20.27 -23.18 15.52
N ASN A 575 -20.63 -21.91 15.56
CA ASN A 575 -21.85 -21.46 16.21
C ASN A 575 -22.79 -20.84 15.17
N GLY A 576 -23.80 -21.62 14.77
CA GLY A 576 -24.84 -21.21 13.82
C GLY A 576 -26.15 -20.76 14.48
N THR A 577 -26.22 -20.74 15.81
CA THR A 577 -27.45 -20.47 16.58
C THR A 577 -27.46 -19.10 17.23
N ASP A 578 -26.35 -18.71 17.83
CA ASP A 578 -26.20 -17.41 18.49
C ASP A 578 -25.68 -16.38 17.50
N ARG A 579 -26.13 -15.13 17.67
CA ARG A 579 -25.67 -14.02 16.85
C ARG A 579 -24.36 -13.46 17.42
N ALA A 580 -23.27 -13.64 16.69
CA ALA A 580 -22.03 -12.91 16.92
C ALA A 580 -22.15 -11.47 16.42
N TYR A 581 -21.55 -10.51 17.13
CA TYR A 581 -21.40 -9.14 16.66
C TYR A 581 -19.96 -8.67 16.83
N VAL A 582 -19.57 -7.73 15.97
CA VAL A 582 -18.33 -6.97 16.05
C VAL A 582 -18.69 -5.53 15.71
N GLU A 583 -18.31 -4.60 16.57
CA GLU A 583 -18.53 -3.16 16.42
C GLU A 583 -17.21 -2.45 16.69
N LEU A 584 -16.82 -1.54 15.79
CA LEU A 584 -15.70 -0.63 16.01
C LEU A 584 -16.27 0.73 16.39
N ALA A 585 -16.03 1.16 17.63
CA ALA A 585 -16.54 2.43 18.17
C ALA A 585 -15.39 3.38 18.50
N GLU A 586 -15.58 4.67 18.21
CA GLU A 586 -14.64 5.72 18.64
C GLU A 586 -15.09 6.29 20.00
N GLU A 587 -14.23 6.15 21.01
CA GLU A 587 -14.51 6.58 22.38
C GLU A 587 -13.32 7.36 22.94
N GLY A 588 -13.48 8.68 23.11
CA GLY A 588 -12.41 9.53 23.66
C GLY A 588 -11.16 9.60 22.77
N GLY A 589 -11.33 9.55 21.44
CA GLY A 589 -10.24 9.60 20.46
C GLY A 589 -9.45 8.30 20.32
N ARG A 590 -10.02 7.18 20.77
CA ARG A 590 -9.47 5.82 20.63
C ARG A 590 -10.48 4.92 19.96
N LEU A 591 -10.01 3.97 19.17
CA LEU A 591 -10.87 2.96 18.57
C LEU A 591 -10.96 1.75 19.50
N THR A 592 -12.18 1.34 19.79
CA THR A 592 -12.51 0.22 20.66
C THR A 592 -13.33 -0.80 19.88
N LEU A 593 -12.82 -2.03 19.81
CA LEU A 593 -13.53 -3.19 19.29
C LEU A 593 -14.43 -3.76 20.40
N ARG A 594 -15.73 -3.84 20.13
CA ARG A 594 -16.73 -4.49 20.99
C ARG A 594 -17.24 -5.74 20.31
N THR A 595 -17.30 -6.85 21.04
CA THR A 595 -17.73 -8.15 20.48
C THR A 595 -18.21 -9.09 21.57
N ASN A 596 -19.01 -10.09 21.21
CA ASN A 596 -19.36 -11.22 22.08
C ASN A 596 -18.71 -12.54 21.65
N VAL A 597 -17.89 -12.58 20.59
CA VAL A 597 -17.41 -13.87 20.02
C VAL A 597 -16.68 -14.74 21.02
N PHE A 598 -15.90 -14.13 21.92
CA PHE A 598 -15.14 -14.88 22.90
C PHE A 598 -16.02 -15.57 23.96
N SER A 599 -17.16 -14.97 24.29
CA SER A 599 -18.18 -15.63 25.12
C SER A 599 -18.88 -16.78 24.38
N LEU A 600 -18.94 -16.72 23.05
CA LEU A 600 -19.59 -17.72 22.19
C LEU A 600 -18.68 -18.87 21.77
N LEU A 601 -17.36 -18.79 21.99
CA LEU A 601 -16.39 -19.85 21.64
C LEU A 601 -16.55 -21.14 22.48
N ASP A 602 -17.36 -21.12 23.55
CA ASP A 602 -17.64 -22.28 24.42
C ASP A 602 -16.38 -23.03 24.88
N GLY A 603 -15.32 -22.28 25.21
CA GLY A 603 -14.03 -22.84 25.67
C GLY A 603 -13.21 -23.54 24.58
N PHE A 604 -13.59 -23.41 23.30
CA PHE A 604 -12.79 -23.91 22.18
C PHE A 604 -11.41 -23.24 22.13
N GLY A 605 -10.40 -24.05 21.85
CA GLY A 605 -9.03 -23.61 21.64
C GLY A 605 -8.21 -24.65 20.90
N ASP A 606 -7.01 -24.26 20.49
CA ASP A 606 -6.02 -25.04 19.77
C ASP A 606 -4.62 -24.94 20.40
N GLY A 607 -3.63 -25.56 19.77
CA GLY A 607 -2.23 -25.44 20.08
C GLY A 607 -1.59 -24.20 19.45
N ILE A 608 -0.44 -23.85 20.01
CA ILE A 608 0.39 -22.76 19.49
C ILE A 608 0.88 -23.07 18.07
N VAL A 609 0.81 -22.08 17.19
CA VAL A 609 1.32 -22.19 15.82
C VAL A 609 2.80 -21.75 15.78
N THR A 610 3.63 -22.55 15.12
CA THR A 610 5.08 -22.34 15.00
C THR A 610 5.54 -22.54 13.55
N SER A 611 6.81 -22.24 13.27
CA SER A 611 7.44 -22.61 12.00
C SER A 611 7.37 -24.11 11.68
N GLU A 612 7.30 -24.98 12.69
CA GLU A 612 7.15 -26.43 12.48
C GLU A 612 5.75 -26.79 12.02
N VAL A 613 4.71 -26.21 12.65
CA VAL A 613 3.31 -26.40 12.26
C VAL A 613 3.07 -25.86 10.85
N LEU A 614 3.59 -24.68 10.54
CA LEU A 614 3.43 -24.06 9.23
C LEU A 614 4.33 -24.71 8.17
N GLY A 615 5.46 -25.31 8.51
CA GLY A 615 6.35 -25.91 7.53
C GLY A 615 6.94 -24.88 6.56
N LYS A 616 6.90 -25.19 5.26
CA LYS A 616 7.55 -24.41 4.19
C LYS A 616 6.58 -24.09 3.07
N ALA A 617 6.72 -22.91 2.47
CA ALA A 617 6.14 -22.67 1.16
C ALA A 617 6.86 -23.52 0.10
N PHE A 618 6.10 -24.03 -0.86
CA PHE A 618 6.48 -25.10 -1.78
C PHE A 618 7.66 -24.69 -2.68
N GLU A 619 7.49 -23.64 -3.50
CA GLU A 619 8.49 -23.24 -4.49
C GLU A 619 9.83 -22.72 -3.88
N PRO A 620 9.84 -21.79 -2.91
CA PRO A 620 11.11 -21.30 -2.36
C PRO A 620 11.75 -22.26 -1.36
N GLU A 621 11.02 -23.31 -0.93
CA GLU A 621 11.36 -24.18 0.20
C GLU A 621 11.80 -23.40 1.46
N GLN A 622 11.25 -22.20 1.64
CA GLN A 622 11.49 -21.33 2.78
C GLN A 622 10.44 -21.59 3.86
N ARG A 623 10.88 -21.64 5.12
CA ARG A 623 9.96 -21.79 6.25
C ARG A 623 9.26 -20.48 6.55
N PHE A 624 8.11 -20.58 7.20
CA PHE A 624 7.49 -19.43 7.87
C PHE A 624 8.32 -19.08 9.11
N GLU A 625 9.33 -18.22 8.95
CA GLU A 625 10.38 -17.94 9.94
C GLU A 625 10.70 -16.43 10.00
N HIS A 626 11.50 -16.01 10.99
CA HIS A 626 11.91 -14.61 11.09
C HIS A 626 12.89 -14.23 9.95
N PRO A 627 13.04 -12.92 9.62
CA PRO A 627 13.98 -12.47 8.57
C PRO A 627 15.46 -12.82 8.79
N ASP A 628 15.83 -13.27 9.99
CA ASP A 628 17.17 -13.75 10.35
C ASP A 628 17.30 -15.29 10.24
N GLY A 629 16.23 -15.98 9.83
CA GLY A 629 16.15 -17.44 9.71
C GLY A 629 15.85 -18.17 11.02
N SER A 630 15.56 -17.45 12.11
CA SER A 630 15.19 -18.07 13.39
C SER A 630 13.73 -18.54 13.41
N ASP A 631 13.46 -19.56 14.22
CA ASP A 631 12.12 -20.13 14.39
C ASP A 631 11.11 -19.08 14.84
N LEU A 632 9.98 -19.03 14.14
CA LEU A 632 8.82 -18.24 14.52
C LEU A 632 7.95 -19.05 15.48
N ILE A 633 7.58 -18.40 16.58
CA ILE A 633 6.53 -18.84 17.50
C ILE A 633 5.47 -17.74 17.51
N LEU A 634 4.21 -18.09 17.26
CA LEU A 634 3.09 -17.14 17.34
C LEU A 634 2.55 -17.06 18.76
N ASP A 635 3.42 -16.65 19.70
CA ASP A 635 3.16 -16.53 21.13
C ASP A 635 2.77 -15.11 21.57
N VAL A 636 2.62 -14.16 20.65
CA VAL A 636 2.22 -12.78 20.94
C VAL A 636 0.96 -12.43 20.14
N ASP A 637 -0.02 -11.82 20.83
CA ASP A 637 -1.28 -11.38 20.25
C ASP A 637 -1.23 -9.94 19.69
N TYR A 638 -2.37 -9.46 19.18
CA TYR A 638 -2.55 -8.11 18.64
C TYR A 638 -2.09 -6.98 19.58
N LEU A 639 -2.28 -7.14 20.89
CA LEU A 639 -1.97 -6.14 21.92
C LEU A 639 -0.57 -6.31 22.51
N GLY A 640 0.19 -7.31 22.08
CA GLY A 640 1.48 -7.66 22.66
C GLY A 640 1.40 -8.59 23.87
N ASN A 641 0.24 -9.19 24.16
CA ASN A 641 0.08 -10.15 25.25
C ASN A 641 0.60 -11.54 24.84
N HIS A 642 1.15 -12.26 25.82
CA HIS A 642 1.65 -13.61 25.63
C HIS A 642 0.52 -14.66 25.53
N ARG A 643 0.58 -15.53 24.52
CA ARG A 643 -0.27 -16.72 24.34
C ARG A 643 0.38 -17.93 25.01
N GLY A 644 -0.40 -18.66 25.80
CA GLY A 644 0.06 -19.94 26.36
C GLY A 644 0.12 -21.06 25.33
N ALA A 645 0.51 -22.27 25.76
CA ALA A 645 0.53 -23.46 24.90
C ALA A 645 -0.87 -23.88 24.41
N SER A 646 -1.93 -23.47 25.12
CA SER A 646 -3.32 -23.55 24.66
C SER A 646 -3.76 -22.15 24.25
N THR A 647 -4.13 -22.01 22.98
CA THR A 647 -4.49 -20.73 22.35
C THR A 647 -5.95 -20.73 21.96
N ILE A 648 -6.63 -19.60 22.09
CA ILE A 648 -7.95 -19.40 21.46
C ILE A 648 -7.78 -18.88 20.02
N PRO A 649 -8.72 -19.17 19.11
CA PRO A 649 -8.70 -18.57 17.78
C PRO A 649 -8.87 -17.05 17.85
N GLY A 650 -8.41 -16.38 16.81
CA GLY A 650 -8.48 -14.93 16.64
C GLY A 650 -7.30 -14.17 17.26
N PRO A 651 -7.34 -12.83 17.16
CA PRO A 651 -6.17 -11.96 17.30
C PRO A 651 -5.79 -11.64 18.74
N PHE A 652 -6.57 -12.08 19.73
CA PHE A 652 -6.32 -11.82 21.15
C PHE A 652 -5.97 -13.12 21.89
N ALA A 653 -5.07 -13.02 22.87
CA ALA A 653 -4.66 -14.13 23.72
C ALA A 653 -5.70 -14.50 24.79
N GLN A 654 -6.58 -13.55 25.14
CA GLN A 654 -7.59 -13.71 26.18
C GLN A 654 -8.95 -13.22 25.67
N ALA A 655 -10.01 -13.85 26.19
CA ALA A 655 -11.38 -13.44 25.94
C ALA A 655 -11.62 -12.02 26.49
N ALA A 656 -12.11 -11.13 25.64
CA ALA A 656 -12.50 -9.78 26.03
C ALA A 656 -13.68 -9.30 25.17
N ASP A 657 -14.73 -8.80 25.81
CA ASP A 657 -15.91 -8.29 25.10
C ASP A 657 -15.71 -6.85 24.59
N SER A 658 -14.66 -6.18 25.07
CA SER A 658 -14.29 -4.82 24.68
C SER A 658 -12.77 -4.63 24.80
N VAL A 659 -12.15 -4.14 23.72
CA VAL A 659 -10.70 -3.99 23.60
C VAL A 659 -10.36 -2.71 22.83
N THR A 660 -9.49 -1.85 23.37
CA THR A 660 -8.93 -0.73 22.60
C THR A 660 -7.91 -1.25 21.59
N VAL A 661 -8.06 -0.87 20.32
CA VAL A 661 -7.29 -1.39 19.20
C VAL A 661 -6.50 -0.32 18.44
N TRP A 662 -6.80 0.96 18.62
CA TRP A 662 -6.00 2.09 18.10
C TRP A 662 -6.08 3.30 19.02
#